data_AF-A0A1A6AMG9-F1
#
_entry.id   AF-A0A1A6AMG9-F1
#
_cell.length_a   1.000
_cell.length_b   1.000
_cell.length_c   1.000
_cell.angle_alpha   90.00
_cell.angle_beta   90.00
_cell.angle_gamma   90.00
#
_symmetry.space_group_name_H-M   'P 1'
#
loop_
_entity.id
_entity.type
_entity.pdbx_description
1 polymer ?
#
loop_
_entity_poly.entity_id
_entity_poly.type
_entity_poly.pdbx_seq_one_letter_code
_entity_poly.pdbx_strand_id
1 'polypeptide(L)'
;MLKKKIKMLICVSMVCSTFVTVDLLGLNHTYAEASNTGTSVASATQEPTTDSSQGINITNTTLKSKLGQAAGKGSDYTGDLTAVDLASIKGEVDLSNSNITDSDMAVMKYLTGVTSINLSNNTAITYAGFDQKYFDWTTAKSLNFSGCKGIVYSVDNMASLSTRGQFYNCGNLKSIVLPENITNIMPSMFDGCTGLTSITIPTKTLIGTSAFMGCTNLANVTLQDGVTGIGSRSFMSCPSLKYIKLPGNINQSGLQDSFTGDTGLVIDARGTTLTSAYEDRWGDITGLTYLYGQDGKLSSSTLSLKTGEAQTITSEIPSDKTITWGSTDTSVVTVSDKGEVTGVKPGTAYVYAKASDSTYSGLCSVTVTQGTLVTKVTKIDLDKTSASLKEGDTLQLTPTITPKDATNQKVNWTSSDTSIATVDANGKVTAVKAGTADITAASDDNKDITTKCSITVTSASQSGDYISTINGLIDGISPTFETRTDDAWHMFDLIKAGKAIPESYLTDQENKIKQDPNYLLTGSGDYVKDDIQKCEGITLTVIAAGKDPTNFGGINLIEKIYDSKTLSQDIMGLGNEVNWAYALITLNSGKFNVPDTAPWTRANLIQKLLSKQKSDGGWNTNSWPPTIGSMSSTTAIVMTALAPYYSTNADVKTALDKAIQLLENRQTPDGGFDATSNASSNTSMTASTIMGLCAMGIDPVTDSRFVKNGKNPVDVLLSSAASDKTGFMYNGYNDPGTTAAGFTGITAYKLFKEGKGSMYNFVPQDAPVTKVTKIDLDKTSASVEKGSTVQLTATVAPEDATNKNMKWTSDKTDIAAVDNTGKVTGLAAGTATITATTEDGGKTASCTVTVTDNSKEDKSMQITTDLAKGTTFKLGNDAKISINVKNNSTETQEASLILSLFNKDNNKFISCVSAHKNIPVGDSADLTGSMKLPTQGNYEIRAFVWNNLDDMKPISDVITIPISDTGK
;
A
#
# COMPACT_ATOMS: atom_id res chain seq x y z
N MET A 1 24.07 -17.77 -41.65
CA MET A 1 24.61 -17.57 -40.27
C MET A 1 23.51 -17.38 -39.22
N LEU A 2 22.44 -16.63 -39.50
CA LEU A 2 21.38 -16.27 -38.54
C LEU A 2 20.80 -17.43 -37.68
N LYS A 3 20.61 -18.62 -38.25
CA LYS A 3 20.16 -19.83 -37.51
C LYS A 3 21.10 -20.35 -36.40
N LYS A 4 22.29 -19.76 -36.20
CA LYS A 4 23.26 -20.19 -35.17
C LYS A 4 23.33 -19.27 -33.93
N LYS A 5 22.50 -18.22 -33.84
CA LYS A 5 22.42 -17.31 -32.68
C LYS A 5 21.29 -17.65 -31.67
N ILE A 6 20.51 -18.70 -31.90
CA ILE A 6 19.40 -19.11 -31.00
C ILE A 6 19.65 -20.52 -30.44
N LYS A 7 20.47 -20.59 -29.37
CA LYS A 7 20.31 -21.55 -28.27
C LYS A 7 21.11 -21.08 -27.05
N MET A 8 20.52 -21.30 -25.88
CA MET A 8 20.95 -20.84 -24.55
C MET A 8 22.37 -21.23 -24.13
N LEU A 9 22.87 -20.45 -23.14
CA LEU A 9 23.94 -20.74 -22.18
C LEU A 9 25.39 -20.84 -22.71
N ILE A 10 26.27 -19.94 -22.21
CA ILE A 10 27.38 -20.26 -21.27
C ILE A 10 28.07 -18.96 -20.77
N CYS A 11 28.46 -18.92 -19.48
CA CYS A 11 29.40 -18.00 -18.80
C CYS A 11 29.17 -16.46 -18.75
N VAL A 12 28.38 -16.04 -17.75
CA VAL A 12 28.67 -15.03 -16.69
C VAL A 12 30.00 -14.24 -16.71
N SER A 13 29.89 -12.89 -16.61
CA SER A 13 30.65 -11.99 -15.69
C SER A 13 29.99 -10.59 -15.65
N MET A 14 29.47 -10.10 -14.49
CA MET A 14 30.04 -9.11 -13.54
C MET A 14 29.85 -7.60 -13.91
N VAL A 15 29.51 -6.65 -13.00
CA VAL A 15 29.09 -6.71 -11.57
C VAL A 15 28.46 -5.38 -11.03
N CYS A 16 27.68 -5.44 -9.92
CA CYS A 16 27.34 -4.37 -8.92
C CYS A 16 26.38 -3.19 -9.27
N SER A 17 25.74 -2.48 -8.31
CA SER A 17 25.67 -2.56 -6.81
C SER A 17 24.26 -2.20 -6.23
N THR A 18 24.12 -1.73 -4.97
CA THR A 18 22.88 -1.86 -4.13
C THR A 18 22.73 -0.88 -2.94
N PHE A 19 21.46 -0.48 -2.64
CA PHE A 19 20.81 -0.24 -1.30
C PHE A 19 21.15 1.01 -0.44
N VAL A 20 20.42 1.41 0.65
CA VAL A 20 18.95 1.52 1.00
C VAL A 20 18.71 2.15 2.42
N THR A 21 17.51 2.68 2.75
CA THR A 21 16.92 3.03 4.11
C THR A 21 17.54 4.17 4.99
N VAL A 22 16.88 4.77 6.04
CA VAL A 22 15.50 5.34 6.26
C VAL A 22 15.38 6.06 7.68
N ASP A 23 14.30 6.81 7.98
CA ASP A 23 13.79 7.25 9.34
C ASP A 23 14.66 8.19 10.26
N LEU A 24 14.27 8.71 11.46
CA LEU A 24 12.97 9.11 12.10
C LEU A 24 13.19 10.27 13.15
N LEU A 25 12.10 10.98 13.52
CA LEU A 25 11.73 11.66 14.80
C LEU A 25 12.69 12.56 15.65
N GLY A 26 12.10 13.64 16.21
CA GLY A 26 12.07 13.83 17.68
C GLY A 26 12.49 15.19 18.26
N LEU A 27 11.52 15.99 18.75
CA LEU A 27 11.76 17.26 19.49
C LEU A 27 11.43 17.13 20.99
N ASN A 28 12.32 17.65 21.87
CA ASN A 28 11.99 18.66 22.91
C ASN A 28 13.10 18.82 23.98
N HIS A 29 13.49 20.07 24.28
CA HIS A 29 13.41 20.70 25.62
C HIS A 29 13.83 22.20 25.54
N THR A 30 13.63 22.97 26.61
CA THR A 30 13.55 24.46 26.59
C THR A 30 14.49 25.20 27.55
N TYR A 31 14.56 26.53 27.38
CA TYR A 31 15.11 27.61 28.24
C TYR A 31 16.59 28.02 28.12
N ALA A 32 16.80 29.25 27.61
CA ALA A 32 17.44 30.38 28.32
C ALA A 32 17.11 31.71 27.59
N GLU A 33 17.15 32.86 28.27
CA GLU A 33 16.64 34.15 27.75
C GLU A 33 17.68 35.26 27.52
N ALA A 34 17.27 36.25 26.72
CA ALA A 34 17.65 37.67 26.76
C ALA A 34 19.13 38.11 26.67
N SER A 35 19.50 38.76 25.56
CA SER A 35 19.37 40.24 25.45
C SER A 35 20.17 40.84 24.28
N ASN A 36 19.52 41.65 23.43
CA ASN A 36 19.87 43.06 23.30
C ASN A 36 18.81 43.89 22.56
N THR A 37 18.74 45.17 22.90
CA THR A 37 17.70 46.12 22.47
C THR A 37 17.88 46.59 21.03
N GLY A 38 16.76 46.85 20.35
CA GLY A 38 16.76 47.30 18.96
C GLY A 38 16.90 48.81 18.76
N THR A 39 16.99 49.21 17.49
CA THR A 39 16.67 50.56 17.02
C THR A 39 15.93 50.42 15.69
N SER A 40 14.85 51.17 15.50
CA SER A 40 14.02 51.10 14.30
C SER A 40 14.37 52.21 13.30
N VAL A 41 14.44 51.83 12.02
CA VAL A 41 14.32 52.74 10.86
C VAL A 41 13.32 52.08 9.91
N ALA A 42 12.48 52.86 9.24
CA ALA A 42 11.16 52.40 8.82
C ALA A 42 10.98 52.13 7.31
N SER A 43 10.10 51.16 7.04
CA SER A 43 9.17 51.08 5.90
C SER A 43 9.68 50.67 4.50
N ALA A 44 8.75 50.07 3.74
CA ALA A 44 8.86 49.51 2.38
C ALA A 44 9.67 48.18 2.28
N THR A 45 9.08 47.03 1.91
CA THR A 45 7.70 46.71 1.49
C THR A 45 7.18 45.42 2.12
N GLN A 46 5.87 45.16 1.97
CA GLN A 46 5.11 43.97 2.37
C GLN A 46 5.91 42.66 2.46
N GLU A 47 5.68 41.89 3.54
CA GLU A 47 5.72 40.43 3.41
C GLU A 47 4.70 40.02 2.35
N PRO A 48 5.09 39.24 1.32
CA PRO A 48 4.11 38.72 0.39
C PRO A 48 3.26 37.68 1.11
N THR A 49 2.00 38.04 1.38
CA THR A 49 0.94 37.05 1.54
C THR A 49 0.85 36.29 0.22
N THR A 50 1.60 35.20 0.08
CA THR A 50 1.68 34.45 -1.17
C THR A 50 0.33 33.79 -1.42
N ASP A 51 -0.44 34.43 -2.29
CA ASP A 51 -1.50 33.78 -3.05
C ASP A 51 -0.91 32.49 -3.63
N SER A 52 -1.42 31.35 -3.16
CA SER A 52 -0.90 30.03 -3.48
C SER A 52 -1.09 29.64 -4.94
N SER A 53 -1.84 30.45 -5.71
CA SER A 53 -1.99 30.32 -7.16
C SER A 53 -0.95 31.07 -7.99
N GLN A 54 -0.14 31.96 -7.39
CA GLN A 54 0.89 32.67 -8.16
C GLN A 54 2.09 31.77 -8.49
N GLY A 55 2.47 31.79 -9.77
CA GLY A 55 3.64 31.09 -10.29
C GLY A 55 4.95 31.76 -9.85
N ILE A 56 5.92 30.94 -9.45
CA ILE A 56 7.27 31.39 -9.13
C ILE A 56 8.05 31.52 -10.43
N ASN A 57 8.60 32.71 -10.68
CA ASN A 57 9.41 32.99 -11.86
C ASN A 57 10.76 32.26 -11.79
N ILE A 58 10.85 31.09 -12.44
CA ILE A 58 12.07 30.32 -12.63
C ILE A 58 12.51 30.50 -14.09
N THR A 59 13.52 31.35 -14.30
CA THR A 59 14.03 31.68 -15.65
C THR A 59 14.98 30.62 -16.20
N ASN A 60 15.70 29.88 -15.34
CA ASN A 60 16.49 28.73 -15.71
C ASN A 60 15.59 27.58 -16.17
N THR A 61 15.57 27.33 -17.47
CA THR A 61 14.67 26.35 -18.12
C THR A 61 14.99 24.91 -17.73
N THR A 62 16.27 24.56 -17.50
CA THR A 62 16.65 23.21 -17.05
C THR A 62 16.20 22.97 -15.61
N LEU A 63 16.38 23.95 -14.72
CA LEU A 63 15.86 23.89 -13.35
C LEU A 63 14.33 23.80 -13.32
N LYS A 64 13.63 24.65 -14.09
CA LYS A 64 12.16 24.60 -14.21
C LYS A 64 11.68 23.23 -14.72
N SER A 65 12.31 22.68 -15.75
CA SER A 65 12.01 21.35 -16.29
C SER A 65 12.18 20.24 -15.25
N LYS A 66 13.31 20.18 -14.54
CA LYS A 66 13.54 19.16 -13.50
C LYS A 66 12.58 19.31 -12.31
N LEU A 67 12.27 20.54 -11.89
CA LEU A 67 11.30 20.78 -10.82
C LEU A 67 9.86 20.47 -11.26
N GLY A 68 9.50 20.73 -12.53
CA GLY A 68 8.21 20.34 -13.10
C GLY A 68 8.05 18.82 -13.18
N GLN A 69 9.11 18.12 -13.57
CA GLN A 69 9.16 16.66 -13.52
C GLN A 69 8.96 16.14 -12.09
N ALA A 70 9.68 16.69 -11.12
CA ALA A 70 9.60 16.31 -9.71
C ALA A 70 8.24 16.64 -9.06
N ALA A 71 7.58 17.71 -9.50
CA ALA A 71 6.22 18.10 -9.09
C ALA A 71 5.10 17.37 -9.89
N GLY A 72 5.43 16.30 -10.62
CA GLY A 72 4.47 15.48 -11.36
C GLY A 72 3.85 16.15 -12.59
N LYS A 73 4.41 17.27 -13.06
CA LYS A 73 3.94 18.02 -14.25
C LYS A 73 4.56 17.53 -15.57
N GLY A 74 5.59 16.68 -15.49
CA GLY A 74 6.36 16.17 -16.64
C GLY A 74 7.63 17.00 -16.92
N SER A 75 8.57 16.40 -17.67
CA SER A 75 9.84 17.03 -18.06
C SER A 75 9.65 18.27 -18.94
N ASP A 76 8.62 18.25 -19.78
CA ASP A 76 8.39 19.24 -20.83
C ASP A 76 7.53 20.42 -20.32
N TYR A 77 7.34 20.50 -19.00
CA TYR A 77 6.54 21.53 -18.35
C TYR A 77 7.21 22.90 -18.43
N THR A 78 6.67 23.77 -19.28
CA THR A 78 7.15 25.14 -19.52
C THR A 78 6.39 26.22 -18.75
N GLY A 79 5.26 25.86 -18.13
CA GLY A 79 4.46 26.76 -17.28
C GLY A 79 5.21 27.21 -16.01
N ASP A 80 4.59 28.09 -15.23
CA ASP A 80 5.14 28.54 -13.96
C ASP A 80 4.71 27.63 -12.81
N LEU A 81 5.67 27.20 -11.98
CA LEU A 81 5.43 26.34 -10.83
C LEU A 81 5.02 27.20 -9.63
N THR A 82 3.90 26.89 -9.00
CA THR A 82 3.47 27.58 -7.77
C THR A 82 4.31 27.12 -6.56
N ALA A 83 4.21 27.86 -5.46
CA ALA A 83 4.76 27.42 -4.17
C ALA A 83 4.17 26.07 -3.72
N VAL A 84 2.92 25.76 -4.09
CA VAL A 84 2.26 24.49 -3.78
C VAL A 84 2.85 23.34 -4.58
N ASP A 85 3.13 23.56 -5.87
CA ASP A 85 3.74 22.55 -6.73
C ASP A 85 5.13 22.15 -6.21
N LEU A 86 5.96 23.12 -5.86
CA LEU A 86 7.30 22.86 -5.30
C LEU A 86 7.23 22.22 -3.90
N ALA A 87 6.30 22.65 -3.05
CA ALA A 87 6.10 22.07 -1.72
C ALA A 87 5.53 20.64 -1.78
N SER A 88 4.89 20.24 -2.88
CA SER A 88 4.39 18.88 -3.09
C SER A 88 5.52 17.85 -3.28
N ILE A 89 6.69 18.28 -3.74
CA ILE A 89 7.85 17.41 -4.01
C ILE A 89 8.34 16.78 -2.70
N LYS A 90 8.43 15.44 -2.66
CA LYS A 90 8.89 14.64 -1.51
C LYS A 90 10.06 13.74 -1.91
N GLY A 91 10.81 13.26 -0.91
CA GLY A 91 11.88 12.30 -1.13
C GLY A 91 13.16 12.95 -1.68
N GLU A 92 13.80 12.31 -2.66
CA GLU A 92 15.02 12.82 -3.29
C GLU A 92 14.71 13.58 -4.59
N VAL A 93 15.40 14.69 -4.83
CA VAL A 93 15.32 15.45 -6.08
C VAL A 93 16.70 15.61 -6.72
N ASP A 94 16.83 15.20 -7.98
CA ASP A 94 18.04 15.42 -8.77
C ASP A 94 17.97 16.75 -9.51
N LEU A 95 18.75 17.73 -9.06
CA LEU A 95 18.94 19.03 -9.70
C LEU A 95 20.37 19.18 -10.25
N SER A 96 21.12 18.08 -10.37
CA SER A 96 22.48 18.09 -10.90
C SER A 96 22.52 18.57 -12.36
N ASN A 97 23.67 19.08 -12.81
CA ASN A 97 23.92 19.45 -14.21
C ASN A 97 22.86 20.40 -14.81
N SER A 98 22.22 21.24 -14.00
CA SER A 98 21.07 22.09 -14.38
C SER A 98 21.44 23.56 -14.58
N ASN A 99 22.74 23.85 -14.75
CA ASN A 99 23.32 25.20 -14.90
C ASN A 99 22.86 26.22 -13.84
N ILE A 100 22.59 25.75 -12.62
CA ILE A 100 22.08 26.55 -11.50
C ILE A 100 23.11 27.62 -11.12
N THR A 101 22.61 28.85 -10.97
CA THR A 101 23.33 30.04 -10.53
C THR A 101 22.97 30.40 -9.08
N ASP A 102 23.73 31.30 -8.44
CA ASP A 102 23.39 31.80 -7.09
C ASP A 102 22.00 32.48 -7.01
N SER A 103 21.51 33.03 -8.13
CA SER A 103 20.13 33.54 -8.27
C SER A 103 19.08 32.43 -8.29
N ASP A 104 19.36 31.30 -8.95
CA ASP A 104 18.45 30.15 -9.05
C ASP A 104 18.27 29.45 -7.69
N MET A 105 19.26 29.52 -6.80
CA MET A 105 19.19 28.96 -5.44
C MET A 105 18.00 29.51 -4.63
N ALA A 106 17.47 30.69 -4.96
CA ALA A 106 16.28 31.27 -4.33
C ALA A 106 15.01 30.38 -4.41
N VAL A 107 15.00 29.40 -5.31
CA VAL A 107 13.91 28.42 -5.50
C VAL A 107 13.95 27.28 -4.47
N MET A 108 15.11 26.96 -3.88
CA MET A 108 15.28 25.76 -3.04
C MET A 108 14.45 25.79 -1.74
N LYS A 109 14.06 26.98 -1.27
CA LYS A 109 13.26 27.19 -0.04
C LYS A 109 11.82 26.73 -0.17
N TYR A 110 11.33 26.50 -1.39
CA TYR A 110 9.99 25.97 -1.63
C TYR A 110 9.97 24.43 -1.59
N LEU A 111 11.13 23.76 -1.53
CA LEU A 111 11.28 22.30 -1.50
C LEU A 111 11.13 21.74 -0.08
N THR A 112 10.06 22.14 0.61
CA THR A 112 9.86 21.92 2.06
C THR A 112 9.77 20.44 2.44
N GLY A 113 9.22 19.59 1.57
CA GLY A 113 9.07 18.15 1.79
C GLY A 113 10.22 17.26 1.32
N VAL A 114 11.29 17.84 0.79
CA VAL A 114 12.41 17.11 0.18
C VAL A 114 13.45 16.70 1.24
N THR A 115 13.84 15.43 1.22
CA THR A 115 14.81 14.81 2.14
C THR A 115 16.21 14.68 1.55
N SER A 116 16.40 14.91 0.25
CA SER A 116 17.72 14.88 -0.40
C SER A 116 17.72 15.77 -1.65
N ILE A 117 18.66 16.71 -1.77
CA ILE A 117 18.81 17.57 -2.94
C ILE A 117 20.20 17.35 -3.56
N ASN A 118 20.22 16.76 -4.75
CA ASN A 118 21.46 16.64 -5.52
C ASN A 118 21.67 17.90 -6.37
N LEU A 119 22.62 18.74 -6.01
CA LEU A 119 23.01 19.95 -6.73
C LEU A 119 24.30 19.77 -7.53
N SER A 120 24.84 18.55 -7.62
CA SER A 120 26.17 18.29 -8.19
C SER A 120 26.36 18.79 -9.62
N ASN A 121 27.61 19.12 -9.97
CA ASN A 121 28.06 19.61 -11.28
C ASN A 121 27.42 20.94 -11.74
N ASN A 122 26.66 21.64 -10.90
CA ASN A 122 26.22 23.02 -11.17
C ASN A 122 27.38 23.99 -10.94
N THR A 123 28.28 24.07 -11.92
CA THR A 123 29.54 24.83 -11.82
C THR A 123 29.38 26.35 -11.65
N ALA A 124 28.18 26.89 -11.88
CA ALA A 124 27.85 28.31 -11.71
C ALA A 124 27.26 28.66 -10.32
N ILE A 125 27.07 27.67 -9.43
CA ILE A 125 26.88 27.94 -7.99
C ILE A 125 28.23 28.38 -7.44
N THR A 126 28.28 29.54 -6.81
CA THR A 126 29.46 30.04 -6.10
C THR A 126 29.31 29.87 -4.59
N TYR A 127 30.30 30.36 -3.83
CA TYR A 127 30.19 30.48 -2.38
C TYR A 127 28.92 31.25 -1.94
N ALA A 128 28.43 32.21 -2.74
CA ALA A 128 27.25 33.01 -2.40
C ALA A 128 25.94 32.19 -2.39
N GLY A 129 25.82 31.20 -3.27
CA GLY A 129 24.74 30.21 -3.35
C GLY A 129 24.89 29.03 -2.38
N PHE A 130 26.11 28.75 -1.90
CA PHE A 130 26.40 27.73 -0.90
C PHE A 130 26.07 28.22 0.52
N ASP A 131 24.77 28.40 0.79
CA ASP A 131 24.24 29.05 1.99
C ASP A 131 22.91 28.43 2.48
N GLN A 132 22.75 28.24 3.80
CA GLN A 132 21.53 27.71 4.40
C GLN A 132 20.27 28.52 4.12
N LYS A 133 20.40 29.84 3.88
CA LYS A 133 19.28 30.78 3.66
C LYS A 133 18.41 30.40 2.46
N TYR A 134 18.94 29.57 1.56
CA TYR A 134 18.24 29.07 0.38
C TYR A 134 17.36 27.85 0.65
N PHE A 135 17.53 27.14 1.77
CA PHE A 135 16.85 25.88 2.02
C PHE A 135 15.79 26.02 3.11
N ASP A 136 14.67 25.32 2.96
CA ASP A 136 13.72 25.14 4.06
C ASP A 136 14.15 23.97 4.94
N TRP A 137 14.32 24.24 6.23
CA TRP A 137 14.81 23.29 7.22
C TRP A 137 13.70 22.64 8.06
N THR A 138 12.42 22.67 7.63
CA THR A 138 11.35 21.94 8.34
C THR A 138 11.51 20.43 8.22
N THR A 139 11.87 19.94 7.02
CA THR A 139 12.21 18.53 6.77
C THR A 139 13.72 18.34 6.80
N ALA A 140 14.20 17.42 7.65
CA ALA A 140 15.61 17.04 7.73
C ALA A 140 16.10 16.43 6.39
N LYS A 141 17.21 16.93 5.86
CA LYS A 141 17.64 16.62 4.48
C LYS A 141 19.15 16.51 4.28
N SER A 142 19.53 15.84 3.19
CA SER A 142 20.90 15.72 2.71
C SER A 142 21.15 16.63 1.49
N LEU A 143 22.38 17.14 1.33
CA LEU A 143 22.76 18.02 0.22
C LEU A 143 24.02 17.49 -0.50
N ASN A 144 24.03 17.50 -1.83
CA ASN A 144 25.22 17.11 -2.61
C ASN A 144 25.68 18.24 -3.54
N PHE A 145 26.90 18.74 -3.32
CA PHE A 145 27.57 19.78 -4.12
C PHE A 145 28.85 19.28 -4.83
N SER A 146 29.03 17.97 -5.01
CA SER A 146 30.18 17.43 -5.77
C SER A 146 30.24 18.03 -7.18
N GLY A 147 31.44 18.31 -7.70
CA GLY A 147 31.62 18.96 -9.01
C GLY A 147 31.13 20.41 -9.13
N CYS A 148 30.61 21.06 -8.08
CA CYS A 148 30.19 22.47 -8.10
C CYS A 148 31.39 23.43 -8.04
N LYS A 149 32.15 23.48 -9.14
CA LYS A 149 33.46 24.14 -9.25
C LYS A 149 33.50 25.63 -8.96
N GLY A 150 32.37 26.34 -9.02
CA GLY A 150 32.29 27.76 -8.65
C GLY A 150 32.38 28.02 -7.13
N ILE A 151 32.18 27.00 -6.29
CA ILE A 151 32.28 27.10 -4.82
C ILE A 151 33.76 27.10 -4.43
N VAL A 152 34.41 28.25 -4.64
CA VAL A 152 35.81 28.53 -4.32
C VAL A 152 35.87 29.70 -3.35
N TYR A 153 36.86 29.68 -2.46
CA TYR A 153 37.11 30.78 -1.53
C TYR A 153 38.14 31.77 -2.11
N SER A 154 37.79 33.05 -2.20
CA SER A 154 38.72 34.14 -2.52
C SER A 154 38.84 35.12 -1.33
N VAL A 155 39.96 35.84 -1.27
CA VAL A 155 40.18 36.86 -0.24
C VAL A 155 39.21 38.04 -0.37
N ASP A 156 38.75 38.33 -1.59
CA ASP A 156 37.82 39.43 -1.89
C ASP A 156 36.45 39.21 -1.22
N ASN A 157 36.03 37.95 -1.05
CA ASN A 157 34.77 37.61 -0.43
C ASN A 157 34.74 37.89 1.09
N MET A 158 35.90 37.99 1.77
CA MET A 158 35.95 38.17 3.24
C MET A 158 35.23 39.42 3.74
N ALA A 159 35.20 40.50 2.95
CA ALA A 159 34.58 41.76 3.36
C ALA A 159 33.04 41.71 3.42
N SER A 160 32.41 40.67 2.87
CA SER A 160 30.95 40.53 2.76
C SER A 160 30.35 39.44 3.65
N LEU A 161 31.15 38.77 4.48
CA LEU A 161 30.68 37.63 5.27
C LEU A 161 30.05 38.05 6.60
N SER A 162 28.94 37.41 6.93
CA SER A 162 28.42 37.36 8.30
C SER A 162 29.45 36.76 9.25
N THR A 163 29.46 37.21 10.51
CA THR A 163 30.27 36.64 11.61
C THR A 163 29.80 35.25 12.07
N ARG A 164 29.07 34.54 11.22
CA ARG A 164 28.51 33.19 11.40
C ARG A 164 28.59 32.47 10.05
N GLY A 165 28.97 31.20 10.07
CA GLY A 165 29.19 30.40 8.86
C GLY A 165 27.90 29.96 8.17
N GLN A 166 28.01 29.50 6.93
CA GLN A 166 26.85 29.34 6.03
C GLN A 166 25.82 28.30 6.46
N PHE A 167 26.22 27.24 7.18
CA PHE A 167 25.32 26.23 7.74
C PHE A 167 25.31 26.26 9.28
N TYR A 168 25.69 27.40 9.88
CA TYR A 168 25.58 27.64 11.31
C TYR A 168 24.18 27.31 11.85
N ASN A 169 24.12 26.42 12.84
CA ASN A 169 22.94 25.90 13.50
C ASN A 169 21.93 25.17 12.60
N CYS A 170 22.37 24.58 11.47
CA CYS A 170 21.56 23.71 10.62
C CYS A 170 21.32 22.33 11.24
N GLY A 171 20.60 22.28 12.37
CA GLY A 171 20.28 21.04 13.10
C GLY A 171 19.53 19.97 12.29
N ASN A 172 18.94 20.33 11.13
CA ASN A 172 18.24 19.42 10.23
C ASN A 172 19.05 19.03 8.95
N LEU A 173 20.35 19.36 8.88
CA LEU A 173 21.26 18.86 7.84
C LEU A 173 21.76 17.45 8.20
N LYS A 174 21.28 16.41 7.50
CA LYS A 174 21.65 15.00 7.77
C LYS A 174 23.05 14.64 7.27
N SER A 175 23.39 15.07 6.05
CA SER A 175 24.71 14.92 5.44
C SER A 175 24.96 15.97 4.36
N ILE A 176 26.23 16.29 4.11
CA ILE A 176 26.65 17.17 3.02
C ILE A 176 27.85 16.59 2.27
N VAL A 177 27.76 16.54 0.94
CA VAL A 177 28.91 16.24 0.07
C VAL A 177 29.48 17.56 -0.43
N LEU A 178 30.74 17.84 -0.06
CA LEU A 178 31.46 19.06 -0.44
C LEU A 178 32.04 18.95 -1.86
N PRO A 179 32.19 20.07 -2.59
CA PRO A 179 32.91 20.11 -3.86
C PRO A 179 34.40 19.82 -3.65
N GLU A 180 34.99 19.05 -4.56
CA GLU A 180 36.35 18.48 -4.46
C GLU A 180 37.46 19.54 -4.52
N ASN A 181 37.12 20.76 -4.95
CA ASN A 181 38.01 21.90 -5.05
C ASN A 181 37.82 22.95 -3.95
N ILE A 182 37.10 22.63 -2.86
CA ILE A 182 36.98 23.53 -1.71
C ILE A 182 38.34 23.69 -1.00
N THR A 183 38.81 24.93 -0.87
CA THR A 183 40.09 25.22 -0.20
C THR A 183 39.92 25.55 1.29
N ASN A 184 38.72 25.98 1.70
CA ASN A 184 38.45 26.50 3.02
C ASN A 184 37.05 26.10 3.49
N ILE A 185 36.97 25.42 4.64
CA ILE A 185 35.76 25.34 5.44
C ILE A 185 35.86 26.45 6.47
N MET A 186 34.94 27.41 6.41
CA MET A 186 35.09 28.66 7.16
C MET A 186 34.84 28.50 8.66
N PRO A 187 35.30 29.46 9.50
CA PRO A 187 35.00 29.45 10.91
C PRO A 187 33.49 29.33 11.17
N SER A 188 33.13 28.44 12.09
CA SER A 188 31.74 28.07 12.41
C SER A 188 30.85 27.73 11.19
N MET A 189 31.39 27.15 10.11
CA MET A 189 30.63 26.79 8.89
C MET A 189 29.47 25.82 9.16
N PHE A 190 29.67 24.82 10.01
CA PHE A 190 28.68 23.80 10.41
C PHE A 190 28.46 23.73 11.93
N ASP A 191 28.97 24.72 12.68
CA ASP A 191 28.77 24.90 14.12
C ASP A 191 27.28 24.77 14.48
N GLY A 192 26.93 23.88 15.40
CA GLY A 192 25.54 23.55 15.76
C GLY A 192 24.77 22.67 14.77
N CYS A 193 25.41 22.04 13.77
CA CYS A 193 24.75 21.05 12.90
C CYS A 193 24.51 19.71 13.62
N THR A 194 23.59 19.70 14.59
CA THR A 194 23.28 18.52 15.42
C THR A 194 22.72 17.33 14.65
N GLY A 195 22.16 17.53 13.45
CA GLY A 195 21.71 16.45 12.56
C GLY A 195 22.81 15.81 11.72
N LEU A 196 24.01 16.41 11.64
CA LEU A 196 25.07 15.98 10.72
C LEU A 196 25.77 14.73 11.26
N THR A 197 25.57 13.60 10.58
CA THR A 197 26.07 12.28 11.06
C THR A 197 27.47 11.93 10.57
N SER A 198 27.86 12.46 9.40
CA SER A 198 29.14 12.19 8.76
C SER A 198 29.55 13.28 7.78
N ILE A 199 30.85 13.47 7.59
CA ILE A 199 31.39 14.33 6.53
C ILE A 199 32.75 13.82 6.01
N THR A 200 33.00 14.04 4.72
CA THR A 200 34.33 13.86 4.11
C THR A 200 34.91 15.22 3.74
N ILE A 201 36.11 15.51 4.23
CA ILE A 201 36.83 16.76 3.98
C ILE A 201 37.82 16.54 2.83
N PRO A 202 37.69 17.25 1.68
CA PRO A 202 38.56 17.06 0.53
C PRO A 202 40.03 17.41 0.80
N THR A 203 40.94 16.85 0.00
CA THR A 203 42.36 17.22 0.00
C THR A 203 42.54 18.74 -0.21
N LYS A 204 43.62 19.30 0.32
CA LYS A 204 43.98 20.75 0.29
C LYS A 204 43.07 21.68 1.09
N THR A 205 41.93 21.22 1.60
CA THR A 205 41.04 22.01 2.47
C THR A 205 41.73 22.41 3.79
N LEU A 206 41.57 23.67 4.20
CA LEU A 206 41.80 24.16 5.56
C LEU A 206 40.47 24.19 6.33
N ILE A 207 40.41 23.55 7.50
CA ILE A 207 39.24 23.62 8.40
C ILE A 207 39.41 24.81 9.34
N GLY A 208 38.42 25.69 9.41
CA GLY A 208 38.41 26.89 10.25
C GLY A 208 38.10 26.64 11.73
N THR A 209 38.29 27.69 12.53
CA THR A 209 37.97 27.72 13.96
C THR A 209 36.49 27.36 14.21
N SER A 210 36.20 26.50 15.18
CA SER A 210 34.82 26.08 15.52
C SER A 210 34.00 25.45 14.38
N ALA A 211 34.62 25.04 13.25
CA ALA A 211 33.92 24.66 12.02
C ALA A 211 32.78 23.62 12.17
N PHE A 212 32.90 22.67 13.11
CA PHE A 212 31.91 21.64 13.47
C PHE A 212 31.64 21.60 14.99
N MET A 213 31.82 22.73 15.69
CA MET A 213 31.53 22.83 17.12
C MET A 213 30.08 22.38 17.40
N GLY A 214 29.85 21.57 18.43
CA GLY A 214 28.50 21.16 18.83
C GLY A 214 27.75 20.27 17.81
N CYS A 215 28.42 19.67 16.81
CA CYS A 215 27.81 18.68 15.92
C CYS A 215 27.57 17.35 16.65
N THR A 216 26.59 17.32 17.56
CA THR A 216 26.45 16.25 18.56
C THR A 216 26.32 14.83 18.01
N ASN A 217 25.72 14.64 16.83
CA ASN A 217 25.58 13.34 16.17
C ASN A 217 26.70 13.00 15.15
N LEU A 218 27.73 13.84 15.01
CA LEU A 218 28.81 13.65 14.05
C LEU A 218 29.73 12.49 14.47
N ALA A 219 29.42 11.29 13.98
CA ALA A 219 30.12 10.06 14.36
C ALA A 219 31.31 9.73 13.47
N ASN A 220 31.32 10.21 12.21
CA ASN A 220 32.32 9.84 11.20
C ASN A 220 32.88 11.07 10.48
N VAL A 221 34.17 11.38 10.71
CA VAL A 221 34.90 12.44 10.01
C VAL A 221 36.05 11.84 9.20
N THR A 222 35.95 11.91 7.87
CA THR A 222 37.01 11.47 6.96
C THR A 222 37.84 12.65 6.50
N LEU A 223 39.07 12.78 7.02
CA LEU A 223 40.04 13.77 6.54
C LEU A 223 40.87 13.15 5.40
N GLN A 224 40.79 13.70 4.19
CA GLN A 224 41.62 13.22 3.07
C GLN A 224 43.09 13.65 3.24
N ASP A 225 44.01 12.82 2.74
CA ASP A 225 45.43 13.14 2.72
C ASP A 225 45.68 14.45 1.95
N GLY A 226 46.42 15.37 2.58
CA GLY A 226 46.69 16.70 2.05
C GLY A 226 45.73 17.81 2.50
N VAL A 227 44.74 17.54 3.36
CA VAL A 227 44.11 18.58 4.20
C VAL A 227 45.21 19.41 4.90
N THR A 228 45.11 20.74 4.83
CA THR A 228 46.23 21.67 5.12
C THR A 228 46.23 22.19 6.55
N GLY A 229 45.15 22.03 7.30
CA GLY A 229 45.07 22.42 8.69
C GLY A 229 43.71 22.17 9.31
N ILE A 230 43.71 22.12 10.63
CA ILE A 230 42.55 22.06 11.51
C ILE A 230 42.61 23.32 12.38
N GLY A 231 41.50 24.04 12.52
CA GLY A 231 41.41 25.26 13.32
C GLY A 231 40.93 24.99 14.74
N SER A 232 41.26 25.91 15.66
CA SER A 232 40.96 25.76 17.09
C SER A 232 39.46 25.49 17.32
N ARG A 233 39.11 24.62 18.28
CA ARG A 233 37.72 24.23 18.60
C ARG A 233 36.93 23.57 17.48
N SER A 234 37.57 23.17 16.37
CA SER A 234 36.86 22.73 15.15
C SER A 234 35.90 21.55 15.33
N PHE A 235 36.10 20.66 16.29
CA PHE A 235 35.18 19.55 16.61
C PHE A 235 34.67 19.58 18.06
N MET A 236 34.90 20.68 18.80
CA MET A 236 34.60 20.80 20.22
C MET A 236 33.14 20.43 20.52
N SER A 237 32.93 19.50 21.46
CA SER A 237 31.60 18.99 21.86
C SER A 237 30.85 18.21 20.75
N CYS A 238 31.55 17.29 20.09
CA CYS A 238 31.01 16.25 19.20
C CYS A 238 31.03 14.86 19.88
N PRO A 239 30.24 14.60 20.94
CA PRO A 239 30.34 13.37 21.74
C PRO A 239 30.09 12.05 21.00
N SER A 240 29.44 12.05 19.83
CA SER A 240 29.32 10.86 18.97
C SER A 240 30.59 10.53 18.18
N LEU A 241 31.55 11.45 18.06
CA LEU A 241 32.81 11.20 17.37
C LEU A 241 33.68 10.28 18.23
N LYS A 242 33.88 9.03 17.80
CA LYS A 242 34.68 8.02 18.53
C LYS A 242 36.06 7.77 17.95
N TYR A 243 36.28 8.17 16.70
CA TYR A 243 37.56 8.03 16.02
C TYR A 243 37.77 9.17 15.03
N ILE A 244 38.97 9.74 14.99
CA ILE A 244 39.42 10.62 13.91
C ILE A 244 40.89 10.36 13.59
N LYS A 245 41.23 10.27 12.30
CA LYS A 245 42.63 10.19 11.82
C LYS A 245 43.10 11.57 11.39
N LEU A 246 44.24 12.01 11.92
CA LEU A 246 44.88 13.26 11.51
C LEU A 246 45.70 13.05 10.22
N PRO A 247 45.62 13.96 9.23
CA PRO A 247 46.48 13.91 8.04
C PRO A 247 47.91 14.35 8.39
N GLY A 248 48.92 13.80 7.69
CA GLY A 248 50.33 13.95 8.06
C GLY A 248 50.89 15.38 8.18
N ASN A 249 50.22 16.36 7.57
CA ASN A 249 50.67 17.76 7.48
C ASN A 249 50.08 18.69 8.56
N ILE A 250 49.38 18.19 9.58
CA ILE A 250 48.75 19.05 10.60
C ILE A 250 49.78 19.82 11.44
N ASN A 251 49.59 21.14 11.54
CA ASN A 251 50.33 22.02 12.44
C ASN A 251 49.79 21.91 13.88
N GLN A 252 50.69 21.64 14.83
CA GLN A 252 50.45 21.55 16.28
C GLN A 252 49.63 22.71 16.89
N SER A 253 49.70 23.92 16.33
CA SER A 253 48.99 25.10 16.85
C SER A 253 47.51 25.15 16.46
N GLY A 254 47.09 24.33 15.49
CA GLY A 254 45.70 24.29 15.02
C GLY A 254 44.75 23.53 15.94
N LEU A 255 45.27 22.57 16.70
CA LEU A 255 44.46 21.64 17.52
C LEU A 255 44.00 22.22 18.88
N GLN A 256 44.25 23.50 19.16
CA GLN A 256 43.84 24.14 20.42
C GLN A 256 42.33 23.97 20.68
N ASP A 257 41.97 23.45 21.85
CA ASP A 257 40.60 23.16 22.32
C ASP A 257 39.77 22.29 21.33
N SER A 258 40.41 21.64 20.34
CA SER A 258 39.70 21.16 19.13
C SER A 258 38.81 19.96 19.34
N PHE A 259 39.02 19.23 20.44
CA PHE A 259 38.27 18.03 20.84
C PHE A 259 37.78 18.11 22.29
N THR A 260 37.75 19.31 22.88
CA THR A 260 37.34 19.47 24.29
C THR A 260 35.84 19.15 24.45
N GLY A 261 35.55 18.21 25.35
CA GLY A 261 34.22 17.63 25.56
C GLY A 261 34.01 16.25 24.92
N ASP A 262 34.90 15.79 24.04
CA ASP A 262 34.68 14.60 23.20
C ASP A 262 35.08 13.29 23.91
N THR A 263 34.47 13.04 25.07
CA THR A 263 34.86 11.91 25.94
C THR A 263 34.80 10.54 25.22
N GLY A 264 35.92 9.81 25.31
CA GLY A 264 36.12 8.51 24.65
C GLY A 264 36.61 8.59 23.20
N LEU A 265 36.86 9.78 22.64
CA LEU A 265 37.45 9.93 21.30
C LEU A 265 38.89 9.41 21.25
N VAL A 266 39.19 8.57 20.26
CA VAL A 266 40.55 8.20 19.87
C VAL A 266 41.01 9.05 18.68
N ILE A 267 42.14 9.74 18.85
CA ILE A 267 42.78 10.56 17.82
C ILE A 267 44.01 9.81 17.30
N ASP A 268 43.95 9.34 16.05
CA ASP A 268 45.10 8.71 15.39
C ASP A 268 46.00 9.78 14.78
N ALA A 269 47.12 10.07 15.48
CA ALA A 269 48.16 11.00 15.05
C ALA A 269 49.39 10.29 14.44
N ARG A 270 49.33 8.96 14.22
CA ARG A 270 50.43 8.20 13.62
C ARG A 270 50.67 8.67 12.18
N GLY A 271 51.94 8.87 11.82
CA GLY A 271 52.33 9.45 10.53
C GLY A 271 52.22 10.97 10.44
N THR A 272 51.88 11.67 11.54
CA THR A 272 52.09 13.12 11.68
C THR A 272 53.45 13.41 12.34
N THR A 273 53.80 14.69 12.48
CA THR A 273 54.95 15.14 13.29
C THR A 273 54.60 15.39 14.77
N LEU A 274 53.37 15.06 15.20
CA LEU A 274 52.89 15.33 16.55
C LEU A 274 53.37 14.29 17.56
N THR A 275 53.59 14.74 18.80
CA THR A 275 53.96 13.90 19.95
C THR A 275 53.26 14.45 21.21
N SER A 276 53.24 13.68 22.29
CA SER A 276 52.68 14.09 23.59
C SER A 276 53.29 15.38 24.17
N ALA A 277 54.47 15.81 23.71
CA ALA A 277 55.08 17.10 24.08
C ALA A 277 54.30 18.35 23.60
N TYR A 278 53.16 18.18 22.93
CA TYR A 278 52.25 19.25 22.53
C TYR A 278 50.89 19.23 23.23
N GLU A 279 50.59 18.22 24.07
CA GLU A 279 49.27 18.05 24.70
C GLU A 279 48.88 19.23 25.60
N ASP A 280 49.83 19.81 26.34
CA ASP A 280 49.66 21.03 27.16
C ASP A 280 49.14 22.26 26.37
N ARG A 281 49.15 22.20 25.03
CA ARG A 281 48.75 23.30 24.12
C ARG A 281 47.36 23.11 23.54
N TRP A 282 46.70 21.98 23.82
CA TRP A 282 45.43 21.59 23.18
C TRP A 282 44.19 21.79 24.05
N GLY A 283 44.34 22.41 25.22
CA GLY A 283 43.23 22.69 26.13
C GLY A 283 42.93 21.52 27.05
N ASP A 284 41.66 21.30 27.38
CA ASP A 284 41.25 20.13 28.15
C ASP A 284 41.17 18.89 27.23
N ILE A 285 42.04 17.92 27.50
CA ILE A 285 42.14 16.63 26.83
C ILE A 285 41.60 15.46 27.68
N THR A 286 40.88 15.75 28.78
CA THR A 286 40.38 14.73 29.71
C THR A 286 39.44 13.74 28.99
N GLY A 287 39.80 12.46 29.04
CA GLY A 287 39.02 11.38 28.40
C GLY A 287 39.28 11.21 26.89
N LEU A 288 40.23 11.95 26.30
CA LEU A 288 40.73 11.70 24.95
C LEU A 288 41.83 10.62 24.96
N THR A 289 42.04 9.94 23.84
CA THR A 289 43.19 9.04 23.64
C THR A 289 43.91 9.34 22.34
N TYR A 290 45.10 9.94 22.44
CA TYR A 290 46.01 10.07 21.32
C TYR A 290 46.81 8.78 21.07
N LEU A 291 47.02 8.47 19.80
CA LEU A 291 47.88 7.40 19.29
C LEU A 291 49.05 8.04 18.51
N TYR A 292 50.28 7.80 18.98
CA TYR A 292 51.52 8.40 18.45
C TYR A 292 52.55 7.34 18.05
N GLY A 293 53.64 7.83 17.45
CA GLY A 293 54.87 7.06 17.29
C GLY A 293 54.85 6.13 16.08
N GLN A 294 55.66 5.08 16.15
CA GLN A 294 55.75 4.08 15.09
C GLN A 294 54.56 3.11 15.17
N ASP A 295 54.19 2.52 14.03
CA ASP A 295 53.12 1.51 14.03
C ASP A 295 53.52 0.30 14.89
N GLY A 296 52.69 -0.01 15.88
CA GLY A 296 52.86 -1.16 16.76
C GLY A 296 52.56 -2.51 16.10
N LYS A 297 52.19 -2.50 14.80
CA LYS A 297 51.89 -3.66 13.95
C LYS A 297 51.03 -4.69 14.67
N LEU A 298 49.74 -4.43 14.73
CA LEU A 298 48.80 -5.41 15.25
C LEU A 298 48.72 -6.61 14.29
N SER A 299 48.54 -7.81 14.83
CA SER A 299 48.48 -9.06 14.05
C SER A 299 47.31 -9.13 13.07
N SER A 300 46.36 -8.21 13.16
CA SER A 300 45.52 -7.80 12.03
C SER A 300 45.22 -6.30 12.09
N SER A 301 45.08 -5.67 10.93
CA SER A 301 44.54 -4.31 10.77
C SER A 301 43.02 -4.28 10.63
N THR A 302 42.39 -5.41 10.31
CA THR A 302 40.94 -5.57 10.21
C THR A 302 40.49 -6.91 10.81
N LEU A 303 39.45 -6.90 11.64
CA LEU A 303 38.88 -8.08 12.26
C LEU A 303 37.36 -8.10 12.06
N SER A 304 36.81 -9.28 11.77
CA SER A 304 35.37 -9.50 11.66
C SER A 304 34.94 -10.51 12.70
N LEU A 305 34.03 -10.12 13.60
CA LEU A 305 33.50 -10.96 14.67
C LEU A 305 31.97 -11.09 14.56
N LYS A 306 31.42 -12.09 15.21
CA LYS A 306 30.01 -12.15 15.63
C LYS A 306 29.85 -11.64 17.05
N THR A 307 28.64 -11.26 17.41
CA THR A 307 28.25 -11.05 18.82
C THR A 307 28.60 -12.27 19.67
N GLY A 308 29.38 -12.07 20.73
CA GLY A 308 29.87 -13.13 21.63
C GLY A 308 31.12 -13.87 21.15
N GLU A 309 31.61 -13.59 19.94
CA GLU A 309 32.86 -14.17 19.42
C GLU A 309 34.07 -13.35 19.91
N ALA A 310 35.16 -14.03 20.25
CA ALA A 310 36.39 -13.44 20.76
C ALA A 310 37.62 -13.93 19.99
N GLN A 311 38.56 -13.04 19.70
CA GLN A 311 39.84 -13.36 19.08
C GLN A 311 40.97 -12.51 19.65
N THR A 312 42.11 -13.13 19.96
CA THR A 312 43.32 -12.41 20.41
C THR A 312 44.01 -11.73 19.23
N ILE A 313 44.32 -10.44 19.40
CA ILE A 313 45.24 -9.67 18.56
C ILE A 313 46.55 -9.50 19.33
N THR A 314 47.69 -9.74 18.68
CA THR A 314 49.02 -9.45 19.25
C THR A 314 49.63 -8.21 18.60
N SER A 315 50.75 -7.72 19.14
CA SER A 315 51.44 -6.51 18.67
C SER A 315 52.96 -6.71 18.65
N GLU A 316 53.67 -6.12 17.70
CA GLU A 316 55.14 -6.06 17.68
C GLU A 316 55.73 -4.90 18.52
N ILE A 317 54.94 -4.26 19.39
CA ILE A 317 55.43 -3.25 20.34
C ILE A 317 56.54 -3.89 21.23
N PRO A 318 57.73 -3.26 21.38
CA PRO A 318 58.85 -3.84 22.10
C PRO A 318 58.52 -4.25 23.55
N SER A 319 59.06 -5.39 24.00
CA SER A 319 58.71 -6.02 25.28
C SER A 319 59.25 -5.29 26.53
N ASP A 320 60.06 -4.24 26.37
CA ASP A 320 60.40 -3.31 27.46
C ASP A 320 59.27 -2.29 27.75
N LYS A 321 58.28 -2.16 26.85
CA LYS A 321 57.18 -1.21 26.97
C LYS A 321 56.00 -1.80 27.74
N THR A 322 55.40 -0.99 28.60
CA THR A 322 54.06 -1.28 29.11
C THR A 322 53.04 -0.94 28.02
N ILE A 323 52.18 -1.89 27.67
CA ILE A 323 51.15 -1.73 26.64
C ILE A 323 49.81 -1.45 27.31
N THR A 324 49.05 -0.49 26.78
CA THR A 324 47.64 -0.25 27.12
C THR A 324 46.77 -0.57 25.92
N TRP A 325 45.84 -1.51 26.10
CA TRP A 325 44.80 -1.84 25.11
C TRP A 325 43.52 -1.03 25.39
N GLY A 326 42.75 -0.74 24.34
CA GLY A 326 41.44 -0.10 24.47
C GLY A 326 40.60 -0.17 23.19
N SER A 327 39.37 0.34 23.28
CA SER A 327 38.39 0.38 22.18
C SER A 327 37.79 1.78 22.05
N THR A 328 37.45 2.19 20.82
CA THR A 328 36.71 3.45 20.56
C THR A 328 35.25 3.38 21.02
N ASP A 329 34.67 2.18 21.08
CA ASP A 329 33.29 1.95 21.53
C ASP A 329 33.18 0.58 22.21
N THR A 330 33.16 0.59 23.54
CA THR A 330 33.03 -0.62 24.37
C THR A 330 31.62 -1.22 24.38
N SER A 331 30.61 -0.52 23.82
CA SER A 331 29.28 -1.08 23.58
C SER A 331 29.24 -1.94 22.31
N VAL A 332 30.20 -1.75 21.40
CA VAL A 332 30.35 -2.50 20.14
C VAL A 332 31.43 -3.59 20.28
N VAL A 333 32.61 -3.25 20.81
CA VAL A 333 33.76 -4.18 20.99
C VAL A 333 34.51 -3.88 22.29
N THR A 334 34.78 -4.91 23.09
CA THR A 334 35.70 -4.85 24.25
C THR A 334 37.05 -5.49 23.93
N VAL A 335 38.07 -5.14 24.71
CA VAL A 335 39.42 -5.75 24.64
C VAL A 335 40.01 -5.93 26.03
N SER A 336 40.73 -7.03 26.27
CA SER A 336 41.41 -7.33 27.54
C SER A 336 42.80 -6.69 27.66
N ASP A 337 43.41 -6.81 28.85
CA ASP A 337 44.81 -6.43 29.13
C ASP A 337 45.84 -7.12 28.22
N LYS A 338 45.44 -8.21 27.54
CA LYS A 338 46.27 -9.07 26.70
C LYS A 338 45.88 -9.04 25.22
N GLY A 339 45.01 -8.11 24.80
CA GLY A 339 44.58 -8.00 23.41
C GLY A 339 43.53 -9.04 22.98
N GLU A 340 42.83 -9.69 23.92
CA GLU A 340 41.67 -10.52 23.59
C GLU A 340 40.49 -9.62 23.26
N VAL A 341 40.06 -9.61 21.99
CA VAL A 341 39.02 -8.71 21.45
C VAL A 341 37.70 -9.46 21.32
N THR A 342 36.63 -8.93 21.90
CA THR A 342 35.31 -9.57 21.95
C THR A 342 34.22 -8.69 21.34
N GLY A 343 33.41 -9.26 20.43
CA GLY A 343 32.29 -8.56 19.80
C GLY A 343 31.07 -8.48 20.73
N VAL A 344 30.66 -7.26 21.11
CA VAL A 344 29.56 -7.02 22.08
C VAL A 344 28.23 -6.77 21.38
N LYS A 345 28.22 -5.96 20.32
CA LYS A 345 27.01 -5.56 19.58
C LYS A 345 27.34 -5.31 18.12
N PRO A 346 26.43 -5.60 17.16
CA PRO A 346 26.66 -5.28 15.75
C PRO A 346 26.97 -3.79 15.52
N GLY A 347 27.99 -3.53 14.71
CA GLY A 347 28.56 -2.20 14.47
C GLY A 347 30.02 -2.29 14.03
N THR A 348 30.71 -1.15 14.00
CA THR A 348 32.17 -1.08 13.76
C THR A 348 32.80 -0.18 14.80
N ALA A 349 33.90 -0.65 15.41
CA ALA A 349 34.72 0.10 16.37
C ALA A 349 36.20 -0.20 16.08
N TYR A 350 37.11 0.62 16.60
CA TYR A 350 38.55 0.32 16.50
C TYR A 350 39.09 -0.12 17.86
N VAL A 351 39.88 -1.19 17.85
CA VAL A 351 40.73 -1.59 18.97
C VAL A 351 42.12 -1.02 18.76
N TYR A 352 42.71 -0.45 19.80
CA TYR A 352 44.07 0.07 19.79
C TYR A 352 44.95 -0.58 20.86
N ALA A 353 46.26 -0.56 20.62
CA ALA A 353 47.29 -0.80 21.62
C ALA A 353 48.29 0.35 21.57
N LYS A 354 48.69 0.92 22.70
CA LYS A 354 49.77 1.93 22.75
C LYS A 354 50.78 1.67 23.85
N ALA A 355 52.03 2.05 23.60
CA ALA A 355 53.08 2.07 24.62
C ALA A 355 52.84 3.23 25.61
N SER A 356 53.14 3.00 26.89
CA SER A 356 53.00 4.02 27.95
C SER A 356 53.88 5.26 27.75
N ASP A 357 55.02 5.12 27.06
CA ASP A 357 55.91 6.22 26.68
C ASP A 357 55.53 6.88 25.34
N SER A 358 54.40 6.49 24.73
CA SER A 358 53.90 6.98 23.44
C SER A 358 54.83 6.75 22.24
N THR A 359 55.85 5.89 22.34
CA THR A 359 56.79 5.62 21.24
C THR A 359 56.23 4.71 20.13
N TYR A 360 55.22 3.90 20.44
CA TYR A 360 54.52 3.01 19.51
C TYR A 360 53.02 3.00 19.74
N SER A 361 52.23 2.87 18.68
CA SER A 361 50.82 2.49 18.78
C SER A 361 50.29 1.78 17.52
N GLY A 362 49.38 0.84 17.72
CA GLY A 362 48.73 0.04 16.68
C GLY A 362 47.20 0.15 16.76
N LEU A 363 46.52 -0.12 15.64
CA LEU A 363 45.07 0.02 15.48
C LEU A 363 44.52 -1.10 14.60
N CYS A 364 43.39 -1.70 14.99
CA CYS A 364 42.62 -2.65 14.21
C CYS A 364 41.17 -2.18 14.08
N SER A 365 40.64 -2.12 12.86
CA SER A 365 39.21 -1.90 12.62
C SER A 365 38.45 -3.20 12.87
N VAL A 366 37.48 -3.20 13.77
CA VAL A 366 36.72 -4.40 14.17
C VAL A 366 35.25 -4.22 13.79
N THR A 367 34.78 -5.01 12.84
CA THR A 367 33.38 -5.08 12.44
C THR A 367 32.71 -6.24 13.14
N VAL A 368 31.71 -5.93 13.98
CA VAL A 368 30.86 -6.93 14.63
C VAL A 368 29.59 -7.10 13.80
N THR A 369 29.33 -8.34 13.43
CA THR A 369 28.10 -8.77 12.76
C THR A 369 27.12 -9.35 13.77
N GLN A 370 25.83 -9.41 13.42
CA GLN A 370 24.81 -10.08 14.24
C GLN A 370 25.22 -11.55 14.42
N GLY A 371 25.72 -11.88 15.62
CA GLY A 371 25.91 -13.26 15.99
C GLY A 371 24.55 -13.96 16.05
N THR A 372 24.44 -15.12 15.42
CA THR A 372 23.34 -16.05 15.69
C THR A 372 23.57 -16.64 17.08
N LEU A 373 23.24 -15.87 18.11
CA LEU A 373 23.04 -16.40 19.45
C LEU A 373 21.98 -17.50 19.32
N VAL A 374 22.40 -18.75 19.48
CA VAL A 374 21.50 -19.91 19.52
C VAL A 374 20.99 -20.03 20.95
N THR A 375 20.15 -19.07 21.34
CA THR A 375 19.32 -19.15 22.53
C THR A 375 18.37 -20.33 22.32
N LYS A 376 18.72 -21.48 22.90
CA LYS A 376 17.92 -22.71 22.74
C LYS A 376 16.61 -22.61 23.50
N VAL A 377 15.60 -23.31 23.00
CA VAL A 377 14.37 -23.54 23.77
C VAL A 377 14.73 -24.34 25.03
N THR A 378 14.26 -23.89 26.19
CA THR A 378 14.41 -24.59 27.48
C THR A 378 13.09 -25.05 28.07
N LYS A 379 11.96 -24.47 27.63
CA LYS A 379 10.60 -24.91 27.98
C LYS A 379 9.61 -24.51 26.88
N ILE A 380 8.56 -25.31 26.72
CA ILE A 380 7.32 -24.91 26.04
C ILE A 380 6.16 -25.09 27.03
N ASP A 381 5.35 -24.05 27.21
CA ASP A 381 4.03 -24.14 27.83
C ASP A 381 2.94 -24.00 26.76
N LEU A 382 1.72 -24.44 27.07
CA LEU A 382 0.52 -24.13 26.28
C LEU A 382 -0.41 -23.25 27.12
N ASP A 383 -1.17 -22.39 26.44
CA ASP A 383 -2.25 -21.61 27.05
C ASP A 383 -3.38 -22.48 27.66
N LYS A 384 -3.46 -23.76 27.27
CA LYS A 384 -4.41 -24.75 27.79
C LYS A 384 -3.74 -26.12 27.93
N THR A 385 -3.85 -26.75 29.10
CA THR A 385 -3.37 -28.13 29.35
C THR A 385 -4.44 -29.21 29.11
N SER A 386 -5.71 -28.81 29.02
CA SER A 386 -6.81 -29.63 28.49
C SER A 386 -7.92 -28.76 27.90
N ALA A 387 -8.76 -29.37 27.07
CA ALA A 387 -9.99 -28.75 26.58
C ALA A 387 -11.09 -29.79 26.33
N SER A 388 -12.34 -29.34 26.39
CA SER A 388 -13.51 -30.13 26.00
C SER A 388 -14.13 -29.51 24.76
N LEU A 389 -14.27 -30.28 23.68
CA LEU A 389 -14.78 -29.85 22.38
C LEU A 389 -15.96 -30.71 21.94
N LYS A 390 -16.79 -30.22 21.02
CA LYS A 390 -17.75 -31.02 20.25
C LYS A 390 -17.13 -31.45 18.92
N GLU A 391 -17.65 -32.52 18.34
CA GLU A 391 -17.31 -32.95 16.98
C GLU A 391 -17.54 -31.82 15.96
N GLY A 392 -16.51 -31.44 15.20
CA GLY A 392 -16.51 -30.29 14.27
C GLY A 392 -15.94 -28.98 14.84
N ASP A 393 -15.83 -28.82 16.17
CA ASP A 393 -15.25 -27.61 16.77
C ASP A 393 -13.76 -27.45 16.42
N THR A 394 -13.27 -26.21 16.42
CA THR A 394 -11.84 -25.92 16.30
C THR A 394 -11.33 -25.08 17.46
N LEU A 395 -10.11 -25.36 17.90
CA LEU A 395 -9.47 -24.72 19.05
C LEU A 395 -8.05 -24.30 18.67
N GLN A 396 -7.75 -23.01 18.79
CA GLN A 396 -6.36 -22.57 18.77
C GLN A 396 -5.70 -22.89 20.11
N LEU A 397 -4.57 -23.61 20.04
CA LEU A 397 -3.60 -23.72 21.12
C LEU A 397 -2.45 -22.76 20.84
N THR A 398 -1.98 -22.06 21.88
CA THR A 398 -0.95 -21.02 21.76
C THR A 398 0.27 -21.42 22.57
N PRO A 399 1.41 -21.78 21.93
CA PRO A 399 2.61 -22.17 22.64
C PRO A 399 3.37 -20.95 23.16
N THR A 400 3.77 -20.99 24.43
CA THR A 400 4.67 -20.02 25.03
C THR A 400 6.07 -20.63 25.11
N ILE A 401 6.98 -20.13 24.28
CA ILE A 401 8.38 -20.57 24.24
C ILE A 401 9.17 -19.84 25.33
N THR A 402 9.93 -20.60 26.13
CA THR A 402 10.91 -20.04 27.08
C THR A 402 12.33 -20.42 26.65
N PRO A 403 13.28 -19.47 26.63
CA PRO A 403 13.06 -18.03 26.76
C PRO A 403 12.42 -17.44 25.48
N LYS A 404 11.81 -16.25 25.58
CA LYS A 404 11.02 -15.65 24.48
C LYS A 404 11.88 -15.18 23.29
N ASP A 405 13.19 -15.03 23.48
CA ASP A 405 14.19 -14.72 22.46
C ASP A 405 14.84 -15.98 21.85
N ALA A 406 14.30 -17.17 22.10
CA ALA A 406 14.82 -18.41 21.53
C ALA A 406 14.90 -18.36 19.99
N THR A 407 15.96 -18.93 19.43
CA THR A 407 16.35 -18.70 18.02
C THR A 407 15.55 -19.53 17.03
N ASN A 408 15.12 -20.73 17.44
CA ASN A 408 14.17 -21.55 16.69
C ASN A 408 12.93 -21.80 17.56
N GLN A 409 11.94 -20.92 17.40
CA GLN A 409 10.66 -20.99 18.12
C GLN A 409 9.63 -21.90 17.44
N LYS A 410 10.02 -22.63 16.38
CA LYS A 410 9.12 -23.52 15.65
C LYS A 410 8.65 -24.65 16.56
N VAL A 411 7.34 -24.83 16.59
CA VAL A 411 6.67 -25.94 17.27
C VAL A 411 6.23 -26.96 16.21
N ASN A 412 6.58 -28.22 16.41
CA ASN A 412 6.00 -29.33 15.68
C ASN A 412 4.81 -29.86 16.47
N TRP A 413 3.67 -30.01 15.80
CA TRP A 413 2.41 -30.45 16.40
C TRP A 413 2.08 -31.87 15.98
N THR A 414 1.60 -32.68 16.93
CA THR A 414 1.06 -34.01 16.66
C THR A 414 -0.20 -34.27 17.48
N SER A 415 -1.05 -35.18 17.00
CA SER A 415 -2.16 -35.77 17.77
C SER A 415 -1.85 -37.22 18.08
N SER A 416 -2.25 -37.70 19.26
CA SER A 416 -2.19 -39.13 19.60
C SER A 416 -3.20 -39.97 18.81
N ASP A 417 -4.31 -39.39 18.36
CA ASP A 417 -5.31 -40.03 17.52
C ASP A 417 -5.99 -39.01 16.59
N THR A 418 -5.59 -39.01 15.32
CA THR A 418 -6.14 -38.13 14.28
C THR A 418 -7.57 -38.46 13.87
N SER A 419 -8.13 -39.60 14.30
CA SER A 419 -9.56 -39.92 14.12
C SER A 419 -10.45 -39.28 15.19
N ILE A 420 -9.87 -38.86 16.32
CA ILE A 420 -10.55 -38.14 17.41
C ILE A 420 -10.31 -36.63 17.27
N ALA A 421 -9.06 -36.19 17.13
CA ALA A 421 -8.74 -34.78 16.90
C ALA A 421 -7.50 -34.63 16.00
N THR A 422 -7.55 -33.70 15.05
CA THR A 422 -6.39 -33.29 14.22
C THR A 422 -5.82 -31.97 14.70
N VAL A 423 -4.59 -31.65 14.30
CA VAL A 423 -3.94 -30.35 14.56
C VAL A 423 -3.12 -29.93 13.34
N ASP A 424 -3.17 -28.66 12.97
CA ASP A 424 -2.39 -28.10 11.86
C ASP A 424 -0.98 -27.65 12.29
N ALA A 425 -0.20 -27.16 11.34
CA ALA A 425 1.17 -26.67 11.60
C ALA A 425 1.22 -25.41 12.52
N ASN A 426 0.09 -24.74 12.76
CA ASN A 426 -0.03 -23.53 13.56
C ASN A 426 -0.61 -23.80 14.96
N GLY A 427 -0.94 -25.05 15.30
CA GLY A 427 -1.58 -25.40 16.57
C GLY A 427 -3.10 -25.25 16.59
N LYS A 428 -3.74 -25.08 15.43
CA LYS A 428 -5.20 -25.13 15.31
C LYS A 428 -5.65 -26.58 15.35
N VAL A 429 -6.23 -26.98 16.49
CA VAL A 429 -6.88 -28.26 16.69
C VAL A 429 -8.25 -28.27 16.01
N THR A 430 -8.64 -29.39 15.41
CA THR A 430 -9.99 -29.65 14.90
C THR A 430 -10.49 -30.97 15.48
N ALA A 431 -11.64 -30.93 16.15
CA ALA A 431 -12.29 -32.11 16.71
C ALA A 431 -12.95 -32.94 15.59
N VAL A 432 -12.57 -34.20 15.45
CA VAL A 432 -12.97 -35.10 14.35
C VAL A 432 -14.02 -36.11 14.78
N LYS A 433 -13.94 -36.63 16.01
CA LYS A 433 -14.89 -37.62 16.53
C LYS A 433 -14.87 -37.72 18.05
N ALA A 434 -16.01 -38.08 18.63
CA ALA A 434 -16.13 -38.52 20.04
C ALA A 434 -14.96 -39.40 20.55
N GLY A 435 -14.25 -38.94 21.58
CA GLY A 435 -13.11 -39.62 22.21
C GLY A 435 -12.20 -38.65 22.99
N THR A 436 -11.01 -39.11 23.37
CA THR A 436 -9.96 -38.23 23.95
C THR A 436 -8.64 -38.44 23.19
N ALA A 437 -7.99 -37.35 22.81
CA ALA A 437 -6.67 -37.36 22.16
C ALA A 437 -5.76 -36.28 22.75
N ASP A 438 -4.49 -36.62 22.96
CA ASP A 438 -3.46 -35.66 23.36
C ASP A 438 -2.92 -34.92 22.13
N ILE A 439 -3.04 -33.60 22.11
CA ILE A 439 -2.31 -32.74 21.18
C ILE A 439 -0.98 -32.38 21.83
N THR A 440 0.12 -32.78 21.20
CA THR A 440 1.48 -32.57 21.69
C THR A 440 2.14 -31.44 20.90
N ALA A 441 2.68 -30.46 21.62
CA ALA A 441 3.57 -29.43 21.11
C ALA A 441 5.01 -29.82 21.46
N ALA A 442 5.86 -30.00 20.44
CA ALA A 442 7.27 -30.34 20.58
C ALA A 442 8.16 -29.24 19.97
N SER A 443 9.27 -28.89 20.64
CA SER A 443 10.22 -27.95 20.04
C SER A 443 10.91 -28.58 18.82
N ASP A 444 11.06 -27.79 17.75
CA ASP A 444 11.90 -28.14 16.61
C ASP A 444 13.40 -28.08 16.92
N ASP A 445 13.79 -27.19 17.84
CA ASP A 445 15.15 -26.98 18.35
C ASP A 445 15.62 -28.10 19.29
N ASN A 446 14.69 -28.62 20.11
CA ASN A 446 14.95 -29.77 20.98
C ASN A 446 13.70 -30.63 21.18
N LYS A 447 13.64 -31.77 20.50
CA LYS A 447 12.48 -32.68 20.47
C LYS A 447 12.15 -33.33 21.83
N ASP A 448 13.07 -33.31 22.78
CA ASP A 448 12.82 -33.79 24.16
C ASP A 448 11.96 -32.79 24.95
N ILE A 449 11.94 -31.51 24.54
CA ILE A 449 11.09 -30.47 25.15
C ILE A 449 9.72 -30.53 24.50
N THR A 450 8.79 -31.15 25.22
CA THR A 450 7.40 -31.32 24.80
C THR A 450 6.43 -30.87 25.89
N THR A 451 5.23 -30.51 25.49
CA THR A 451 4.08 -30.26 26.37
C THR A 451 2.80 -30.71 25.67
N LYS A 452 1.71 -30.87 26.42
CA LYS A 452 0.47 -31.50 25.95
C LYS A 452 -0.77 -30.73 26.36
N CYS A 453 -1.75 -30.70 25.45
CA CYS A 453 -3.13 -30.39 25.75
C CYS A 453 -3.98 -31.64 25.52
N SER A 454 -4.63 -32.16 26.55
CA SER A 454 -5.52 -33.32 26.39
C SER A 454 -6.91 -32.85 25.94
N ILE A 455 -7.32 -33.26 24.74
CA ILE A 455 -8.56 -32.84 24.09
C ILE A 455 -9.59 -33.95 24.27
N THR A 456 -10.58 -33.71 25.11
CA THR A 456 -11.79 -34.54 25.16
C THR A 456 -12.77 -34.01 24.12
N VAL A 457 -12.86 -34.72 22.99
CA VAL A 457 -13.96 -34.52 22.05
C VAL A 457 -15.16 -35.25 22.61
N THR A 458 -16.09 -34.51 23.20
CA THR A 458 -17.43 -35.03 23.40
C THR A 458 -18.03 -35.34 22.02
N SER A 459 -18.75 -36.47 21.89
CA SER A 459 -19.76 -36.60 20.83
C SER A 459 -20.57 -35.31 20.83
N ALA A 460 -20.82 -34.72 19.66
CA ALA A 460 -21.51 -33.43 19.59
C ALA A 460 -22.79 -33.47 20.45
N SER A 461 -22.72 -32.84 21.63
CA SER A 461 -23.85 -32.76 22.55
C SER A 461 -24.92 -32.03 21.79
N GLN A 462 -26.01 -32.76 21.45
CA GLN A 462 -27.01 -32.36 20.47
C GLN A 462 -27.28 -30.86 20.63
N SER A 463 -26.99 -30.10 19.59
CA SER A 463 -27.29 -28.67 19.51
C SER A 463 -28.82 -28.55 19.51
N GLY A 464 -29.38 -28.43 20.72
CA GLY A 464 -30.58 -29.16 21.21
C GLY A 464 -31.70 -29.32 20.20
N ASP A 465 -31.60 -30.38 19.38
CA ASP A 465 -32.03 -30.39 17.97
C ASP A 465 -32.73 -29.09 17.53
N TYR A 466 -31.92 -28.06 17.27
CA TYR A 466 -32.44 -26.72 17.01
C TYR A 466 -33.41 -26.73 15.82
N ILE A 467 -33.17 -27.58 14.81
CA ILE A 467 -34.02 -27.66 13.61
C ILE A 467 -35.33 -28.38 13.91
N SER A 468 -35.33 -29.46 14.69
CA SER A 468 -36.58 -30.09 15.17
C SER A 468 -37.36 -29.18 16.13
N THR A 469 -36.67 -28.49 17.03
CA THR A 469 -37.28 -27.51 17.95
C THR A 469 -37.91 -26.35 17.19
N ILE A 470 -37.20 -25.79 16.19
CA ILE A 470 -37.69 -24.73 15.31
C ILE A 470 -38.83 -25.21 14.42
N ASN A 471 -38.74 -26.40 13.82
CA ASN A 471 -39.85 -26.95 13.03
C ASN A 471 -41.09 -27.13 13.92
N GLY A 472 -40.94 -27.62 15.15
CA GLY A 472 -42.05 -27.73 16.10
C GLY A 472 -42.62 -26.40 16.59
N LEU A 473 -41.86 -25.29 16.51
CA LEU A 473 -42.36 -23.93 16.77
C LEU A 473 -43.04 -23.34 15.52
N ILE A 474 -42.47 -23.55 14.34
CA ILE A 474 -43.10 -23.22 13.06
C ILE A 474 -44.46 -23.92 12.98
N ASP A 475 -44.53 -25.23 13.27
CA ASP A 475 -45.77 -26.02 13.31
C ASP A 475 -46.81 -25.46 14.30
N GLY A 476 -46.38 -24.99 15.47
CA GLY A 476 -47.26 -24.44 16.51
C GLY A 476 -47.77 -23.02 16.24
N ILE A 477 -46.96 -22.18 15.56
CA ILE A 477 -47.30 -20.79 15.26
C ILE A 477 -48.06 -20.66 13.92
N SER A 478 -47.82 -21.55 12.95
CA SER A 478 -48.41 -21.45 11.60
C SER A 478 -49.94 -21.25 11.59
N PRO A 479 -50.75 -21.98 12.38
CA PRO A 479 -52.21 -21.80 12.39
C PRO A 479 -52.65 -20.40 12.82
N THR A 480 -51.87 -19.71 13.66
CA THR A 480 -52.15 -18.32 14.05
C THR A 480 -51.93 -17.39 12.85
N PHE A 481 -50.85 -17.58 12.09
CA PHE A 481 -50.53 -16.77 10.92
C PHE A 481 -51.50 -17.05 9.76
N GLU A 482 -51.89 -18.30 9.54
CA GLU A 482 -52.86 -18.71 8.50
C GLU A 482 -54.20 -17.94 8.61
N THR A 483 -54.60 -17.51 9.80
CA THR A 483 -55.81 -16.68 10.00
C THR A 483 -55.63 -15.18 9.70
N ARG A 484 -54.38 -14.68 9.63
CA ARG A 484 -54.02 -13.26 9.43
C ARG A 484 -53.97 -12.86 7.95
N THR A 485 -55.05 -13.08 7.21
CA THR A 485 -55.13 -12.74 5.77
C THR A 485 -55.17 -11.23 5.46
N ASP A 486 -55.15 -10.41 6.51
CA ASP A 486 -54.93 -8.97 6.49
C ASP A 486 -53.46 -8.56 6.36
N ASP A 487 -52.51 -9.41 6.80
CA ASP A 487 -51.08 -9.11 6.84
C ASP A 487 -50.27 -9.96 5.84
N ALA A 488 -49.51 -9.31 4.97
CA ALA A 488 -48.67 -9.98 3.98
C ALA A 488 -47.36 -10.53 4.55
N TRP A 489 -46.81 -9.94 5.62
CA TRP A 489 -45.52 -10.39 6.17
C TRP A 489 -45.65 -11.76 6.84
N HIS A 490 -46.77 -12.03 7.53
CA HIS A 490 -47.09 -13.37 8.03
C HIS A 490 -47.21 -14.42 6.89
N MET A 491 -47.78 -14.03 5.74
CA MET A 491 -47.92 -14.93 4.57
C MET A 491 -46.57 -15.19 3.89
N PHE A 492 -45.74 -14.16 3.75
CA PHE A 492 -44.37 -14.31 3.27
C PHE A 492 -43.56 -15.26 4.16
N ASP A 493 -43.58 -15.05 5.47
CA ASP A 493 -42.85 -15.87 6.44
C ASP A 493 -43.33 -17.33 6.45
N LEU A 494 -44.64 -17.59 6.36
CA LEU A 494 -45.18 -18.95 6.18
C LEU A 494 -44.55 -19.65 4.97
N ILE A 495 -44.54 -19.01 3.80
CA ILE A 495 -43.96 -19.60 2.59
C ILE A 495 -42.46 -19.86 2.78
N LYS A 496 -41.71 -18.90 3.35
CA LYS A 496 -40.26 -19.08 3.62
C LYS A 496 -39.97 -20.16 4.66
N ALA A 497 -40.85 -20.39 5.63
CA ALA A 497 -40.75 -21.46 6.61
C ALA A 497 -41.04 -22.86 6.02
N GLY A 498 -41.58 -22.93 4.80
CA GLY A 498 -42.00 -24.16 4.11
C GLY A 498 -43.45 -24.55 4.37
N LYS A 499 -44.33 -23.57 4.60
CA LYS A 499 -45.77 -23.76 4.88
C LYS A 499 -46.64 -23.27 3.72
N ALA A 500 -47.85 -23.81 3.66
CA ALA A 500 -48.89 -23.27 2.80
C ALA A 500 -49.45 -21.97 3.39
N ILE A 501 -50.00 -21.13 2.51
CA ILE A 501 -50.86 -20.01 2.87
C ILE A 501 -52.30 -20.32 2.41
N PRO A 502 -53.33 -19.65 2.95
CA PRO A 502 -54.72 -19.90 2.54
C PRO A 502 -54.91 -19.76 1.03
N GLU A 503 -55.57 -20.74 0.38
CA GLU A 503 -55.69 -20.82 -1.08
C GLU A 503 -56.32 -19.57 -1.72
N SER A 504 -57.23 -18.90 -1.00
CA SER A 504 -57.86 -17.67 -1.50
C SER A 504 -56.93 -16.45 -1.46
N TYR A 505 -55.91 -16.42 -0.58
CA TYR A 505 -55.19 -15.19 -0.21
C TYR A 505 -54.68 -14.40 -1.43
N LEU A 506 -53.96 -15.04 -2.35
CA LEU A 506 -53.42 -14.37 -3.54
C LEU A 506 -54.54 -13.87 -4.46
N THR A 507 -55.62 -14.64 -4.60
CA THR A 507 -56.81 -14.25 -5.38
C THR A 507 -57.53 -13.07 -4.74
N ASP A 508 -57.62 -13.03 -3.40
CA ASP A 508 -58.20 -11.93 -2.65
C ASP A 508 -57.36 -10.65 -2.75
N GLN A 509 -56.02 -10.76 -2.72
CA GLN A 509 -55.13 -9.62 -2.97
C GLN A 509 -55.25 -9.11 -4.41
N GLU A 510 -55.23 -10.00 -5.42
CA GLU A 510 -55.51 -9.62 -6.81
C GLU A 510 -56.85 -8.88 -6.95
N ASN A 511 -57.90 -9.36 -6.29
CA ASN A 511 -59.24 -8.78 -6.39
C ASN A 511 -59.31 -7.40 -5.71
N LYS A 512 -58.67 -7.19 -4.56
CA LYS A 512 -58.55 -5.87 -3.91
C LYS A 512 -57.81 -4.88 -4.83
N ILE A 513 -56.69 -5.30 -5.42
CA ILE A 513 -55.88 -4.49 -6.35
C ILE A 513 -56.67 -4.13 -7.62
N LYS A 514 -57.46 -5.06 -8.18
CA LYS A 514 -58.35 -4.82 -9.33
C LYS A 514 -59.50 -3.85 -9.02
N GLN A 515 -59.95 -3.79 -7.77
CA GLN A 515 -61.02 -2.90 -7.33
C GLN A 515 -60.52 -1.49 -7.02
N ASP A 516 -59.37 -1.37 -6.34
CA ASP A 516 -58.68 -0.12 -6.10
C ASP A 516 -57.15 -0.31 -6.16
N PRO A 517 -56.46 0.16 -7.21
CA PRO A 517 -55.00 0.11 -7.28
C PRO A 517 -54.28 0.91 -6.17
N ASN A 518 -54.97 1.82 -5.48
CA ASN A 518 -54.42 2.53 -4.32
C ASN A 518 -54.46 1.67 -3.05
N TYR A 519 -55.14 0.51 -3.05
CA TYR A 519 -55.15 -0.44 -1.93
C TYR A 519 -53.75 -0.80 -1.45
N LEU A 520 -52.77 -0.87 -2.36
CA LEU A 520 -51.37 -1.15 -2.01
C LEU A 520 -50.72 -0.11 -1.09
N LEU A 521 -51.27 1.09 -1.00
CA LEU A 521 -50.73 2.23 -0.25
C LEU A 521 -51.70 2.76 0.83
N THR A 522 -52.90 2.19 0.98
CA THR A 522 -53.84 2.60 2.05
C THR A 522 -53.55 1.85 3.36
N GLY A 523 -53.15 2.60 4.39
CA GLY A 523 -53.00 2.09 5.75
C GLY A 523 -54.34 1.85 6.46
N SER A 524 -54.32 1.07 7.55
CA SER A 524 -55.51 0.74 8.35
C SER A 524 -55.66 1.65 9.57
N GLY A 525 -56.35 2.78 9.40
CA GLY A 525 -56.71 3.71 10.49
C GLY A 525 -56.81 5.17 10.04
N ASP A 526 -57.50 6.01 10.82
CA ASP A 526 -57.90 7.37 10.42
C ASP A 526 -56.76 8.39 10.17
N TYR A 527 -55.49 8.00 10.33
CA TYR A 527 -54.35 8.94 10.41
C TYR A 527 -53.04 8.51 9.69
N VAL A 528 -53.08 7.59 8.73
CA VAL A 528 -51.88 7.19 7.95
C VAL A 528 -52.05 7.45 6.44
N LYS A 529 -51.06 8.10 5.82
CA LYS A 529 -50.92 8.25 4.37
C LYS A 529 -49.93 7.23 3.82
N ASP A 530 -50.19 6.76 2.60
CA ASP A 530 -49.24 6.14 1.67
C ASP A 530 -48.29 5.06 2.26
N ASP A 531 -48.83 3.97 2.83
CA ASP A 531 -48.06 2.87 3.40
C ASP A 531 -47.38 2.00 2.32
N ILE A 532 -46.05 2.16 2.19
CA ILE A 532 -45.24 1.39 1.21
C ILE A 532 -44.90 -0.04 1.69
N GLN A 533 -44.85 -0.31 3.00
CA GLN A 533 -44.46 -1.63 3.52
C GLN A 533 -45.53 -2.69 3.21
N LYS A 534 -46.80 -2.27 3.12
CA LYS A 534 -47.90 -3.11 2.62
C LYS A 534 -47.67 -3.56 1.18
N CYS A 535 -47.22 -2.66 0.30
CA CYS A 535 -46.88 -2.98 -1.09
C CYS A 535 -45.67 -3.92 -1.18
N GLU A 536 -44.63 -3.66 -0.39
CA GLU A 536 -43.41 -4.48 -0.31
C GLU A 536 -43.72 -5.90 0.18
N GLY A 537 -44.46 -6.06 1.28
CA GLY A 537 -44.85 -7.36 1.83
C GLY A 537 -45.74 -8.18 0.89
N ILE A 538 -46.71 -7.55 0.22
CA ILE A 538 -47.52 -8.21 -0.82
C ILE A 538 -46.63 -8.67 -1.98
N THR A 539 -45.71 -7.81 -2.44
CA THR A 539 -44.79 -8.13 -3.54
C THR A 539 -43.87 -9.31 -3.19
N LEU A 540 -43.27 -9.32 -2.00
CA LEU A 540 -42.43 -10.42 -1.53
C LEU A 540 -43.23 -11.72 -1.36
N THR A 541 -44.50 -11.66 -0.94
CA THR A 541 -45.40 -12.82 -0.87
C THR A 541 -45.73 -13.38 -2.25
N VAL A 542 -46.01 -12.52 -3.23
CA VAL A 542 -46.27 -12.89 -4.64
C VAL A 542 -45.04 -13.61 -5.23
N ILE A 543 -43.84 -13.09 -5.00
CA ILE A 543 -42.58 -13.70 -5.45
C ILE A 543 -42.30 -15.02 -4.72
N ALA A 544 -42.52 -15.08 -3.40
CA ALA A 544 -42.38 -16.30 -2.60
C ALA A 544 -43.30 -17.43 -3.11
N ALA A 545 -44.52 -17.09 -3.51
CA ALA A 545 -45.50 -18.03 -4.09
C ALA A 545 -45.24 -18.38 -5.57
N GLY A 546 -44.10 -17.96 -6.15
CA GLY A 546 -43.76 -18.23 -7.55
C GLY A 546 -44.65 -17.53 -8.57
N LYS A 547 -45.27 -16.40 -8.21
CA LYS A 547 -46.09 -15.56 -9.08
C LYS A 547 -45.27 -14.37 -9.61
N ASP A 548 -45.71 -13.81 -10.73
CA ASP A 548 -45.07 -12.65 -11.36
C ASP A 548 -45.56 -11.33 -10.72
N PRO A 549 -44.70 -10.55 -10.03
CA PRO A 549 -45.07 -9.26 -9.46
C PRO A 549 -45.15 -8.15 -10.51
N THR A 550 -44.68 -8.36 -11.74
CA THR A 550 -44.72 -7.34 -12.80
C THR A 550 -46.08 -7.27 -13.51
N ASN A 551 -46.94 -8.27 -13.28
CA ASN A 551 -48.33 -8.28 -13.73
C ASN A 551 -49.23 -9.01 -12.70
N PHE A 552 -49.37 -8.41 -11.52
CA PHE A 552 -50.24 -8.93 -10.45
C PHE A 552 -51.44 -7.99 -10.25
N GLY A 553 -52.66 -8.53 -10.24
CA GLY A 553 -53.87 -7.70 -10.24
C GLY A 553 -54.08 -6.85 -11.49
N GLY A 554 -53.28 -7.04 -12.55
CA GLY A 554 -53.26 -6.19 -13.75
C GLY A 554 -52.34 -4.96 -13.64
N ILE A 555 -51.46 -4.90 -12.62
CA ILE A 555 -50.47 -3.84 -12.45
C ILE A 555 -49.08 -4.39 -12.14
N ASN A 556 -48.06 -3.56 -12.33
CA ASN A 556 -46.68 -3.83 -12.00
C ASN A 556 -46.39 -3.38 -10.55
N LEU A 557 -46.20 -4.33 -9.63
CA LEU A 557 -45.92 -4.03 -8.22
C LEU A 557 -44.51 -3.43 -8.03
N ILE A 558 -43.55 -3.87 -8.84
CA ILE A 558 -42.16 -3.40 -8.76
C ILE A 558 -42.04 -1.91 -9.12
N GLU A 559 -42.86 -1.46 -10.07
CA GLU A 559 -43.01 -0.04 -10.44
C GLU A 559 -43.60 0.80 -9.31
N LYS A 560 -44.59 0.28 -8.56
CA LYS A 560 -45.11 0.98 -7.37
C LYS A 560 -44.06 1.19 -6.28
N ILE A 561 -43.03 0.35 -6.23
CA ILE A 561 -41.89 0.49 -5.31
C ILE A 561 -40.88 1.49 -5.87
N TYR A 562 -40.39 1.34 -7.11
CA TYR A 562 -39.33 2.23 -7.61
C TYR A 562 -39.76 3.67 -7.91
N ASP A 563 -41.06 3.91 -8.18
CA ASP A 563 -41.65 5.25 -8.32
C ASP A 563 -42.34 5.75 -7.03
N SER A 564 -42.15 5.07 -5.89
CA SER A 564 -42.82 5.40 -4.63
C SER A 564 -42.51 6.82 -4.15
N LYS A 565 -43.57 7.61 -3.93
CA LYS A 565 -43.45 8.95 -3.34
C LYS A 565 -43.26 8.89 -1.82
N THR A 566 -43.70 7.84 -1.14
CA THR A 566 -43.52 7.64 0.31
C THR A 566 -42.04 7.61 0.70
N LEU A 567 -41.20 6.96 -0.12
CA LEU A 567 -39.76 6.87 0.11
C LEU A 567 -39.05 8.25 0.08
N SER A 568 -39.70 9.29 -0.46
CA SER A 568 -39.21 10.68 -0.44
C SER A 568 -39.65 11.52 0.77
N GLN A 569 -40.61 11.03 1.57
CA GLN A 569 -41.15 11.79 2.70
C GLN A 569 -40.17 11.71 3.89
N ASP A 570 -39.69 12.87 4.36
CA ASP A 570 -38.95 12.98 5.62
C ASP A 570 -39.96 13.36 6.72
N ILE A 571 -40.29 12.40 7.59
CA ILE A 571 -41.30 12.57 8.62
C ILE A 571 -40.66 13.25 9.84
N MET A 572 -40.41 14.55 9.72
CA MET A 572 -39.91 15.40 10.81
C MET A 572 -38.57 14.94 11.41
N GLY A 573 -37.69 14.31 10.62
CA GLY A 573 -36.42 13.74 11.08
C GLY A 573 -36.54 12.33 11.70
N LEU A 574 -37.73 11.74 11.75
CA LEU A 574 -37.91 10.32 12.05
C LEU A 574 -37.56 9.49 10.81
N GLY A 575 -36.63 8.57 10.99
CA GLY A 575 -35.89 7.93 9.91
C GLY A 575 -36.73 7.05 8.98
N ASN A 576 -36.38 7.05 7.69
CA ASN A 576 -37.06 6.30 6.61
C ASN A 576 -36.21 5.06 6.17
N GLU A 577 -35.18 4.69 6.95
CA GLU A 577 -34.19 3.67 6.60
C GLU A 577 -34.78 2.26 6.42
N VAL A 578 -35.80 1.90 7.21
CA VAL A 578 -36.48 0.58 7.09
C VAL A 578 -37.15 0.44 5.72
N ASN A 579 -37.81 1.49 5.23
CA ASN A 579 -38.51 1.45 3.95
C ASN A 579 -37.50 1.44 2.79
N TRP A 580 -36.42 2.23 2.85
CA TRP A 580 -35.35 2.12 1.83
C TRP A 580 -34.69 0.73 1.82
N ALA A 581 -34.59 0.07 2.98
CA ALA A 581 -34.08 -1.29 3.10
C ALA A 581 -35.06 -2.33 2.52
N TYR A 582 -36.36 -2.26 2.81
CA TYR A 582 -37.35 -3.17 2.24
C TYR A 582 -37.60 -2.94 0.75
N ALA A 583 -37.55 -1.69 0.27
CA ALA A 583 -37.53 -1.37 -1.15
C ALA A 583 -36.31 -2.02 -1.83
N LEU A 584 -35.11 -1.89 -1.25
CA LEU A 584 -33.90 -2.51 -1.78
C LEU A 584 -33.96 -4.05 -1.73
N ILE A 585 -34.46 -4.65 -0.65
CA ILE A 585 -34.71 -6.10 -0.53
C ILE A 585 -35.66 -6.57 -1.64
N THR A 586 -36.77 -5.86 -1.86
CA THR A 586 -37.76 -6.23 -2.87
C THR A 586 -37.21 -6.04 -4.29
N LEU A 587 -36.42 -5.01 -4.56
CA LEU A 587 -35.70 -4.88 -5.83
C LEU A 587 -34.58 -5.91 -5.99
N ASN A 588 -33.97 -6.43 -4.91
CA ASN A 588 -32.97 -7.50 -4.96
C ASN A 588 -33.60 -8.89 -5.14
N SER A 589 -34.86 -9.07 -4.73
CA SER A 589 -35.57 -10.37 -4.73
C SER A 589 -35.71 -11.02 -6.11
N GLY A 590 -35.54 -10.27 -7.19
CA GLY A 590 -35.50 -10.77 -8.57
C GLY A 590 -34.76 -9.83 -9.51
N LYS A 591 -34.47 -10.31 -10.73
CA LYS A 591 -33.77 -9.56 -11.79
C LYS A 591 -34.67 -8.54 -12.49
N PHE A 592 -35.45 -7.78 -11.72
CA PHE A 592 -36.40 -6.82 -12.25
C PHE A 592 -35.70 -5.61 -12.87
N ASN A 593 -36.19 -5.21 -14.04
CA ASN A 593 -35.76 -3.98 -14.70
C ASN A 593 -36.29 -2.75 -13.92
N VAL A 594 -35.38 -1.85 -13.57
CA VAL A 594 -35.70 -0.56 -12.92
C VAL A 594 -35.09 0.52 -13.83
N PRO A 595 -35.88 1.45 -14.39
CA PRO A 595 -35.36 2.50 -15.25
C PRO A 595 -34.33 3.37 -14.53
N ASP A 596 -33.27 3.78 -15.22
CA ASP A 596 -32.26 4.72 -14.66
C ASP A 596 -32.87 6.09 -14.29
N THR A 597 -34.04 6.41 -14.86
CA THR A 597 -34.84 7.62 -14.56
C THR A 597 -35.75 7.47 -13.34
N ALA A 598 -35.87 6.27 -12.75
CA ALA A 598 -36.68 6.05 -11.55
C ALA A 598 -36.05 6.74 -10.33
N PRO A 599 -36.84 7.33 -9.42
CA PRO A 599 -36.29 7.99 -8.23
C PRO A 599 -35.58 7.00 -7.29
N TRP A 600 -36.05 5.74 -7.22
CA TRP A 600 -35.52 4.72 -6.31
C TRP A 600 -34.86 3.54 -7.04
N THR A 601 -33.81 3.84 -7.81
CA THR A 601 -32.89 2.80 -8.29
C THR A 601 -32.20 2.09 -7.11
N ARG A 602 -31.72 0.85 -7.34
CA ARG A 602 -30.93 0.10 -6.34
C ARG A 602 -29.71 0.91 -5.86
N ALA A 603 -29.05 1.63 -6.77
CA ALA A 603 -27.92 2.50 -6.44
C ALA A 603 -28.32 3.70 -5.54
N ASN A 604 -29.44 4.36 -5.83
CA ASN A 604 -29.95 5.46 -5.03
C ASN A 604 -30.31 5.00 -3.61
N LEU A 605 -30.95 3.83 -3.48
CA LEU A 605 -31.31 3.23 -2.19
C LEU A 605 -30.06 2.87 -1.36
N ILE A 606 -29.06 2.23 -1.97
CA ILE A 606 -27.77 1.94 -1.31
C ILE A 606 -27.12 3.24 -0.82
N GLN A 607 -27.01 4.26 -1.66
CA GLN A 607 -26.40 5.55 -1.28
C GLN A 607 -27.18 6.26 -0.15
N LYS A 608 -28.52 6.18 -0.15
CA LYS A 608 -29.35 6.72 0.94
C LYS A 608 -29.10 5.99 2.26
N LEU A 609 -29.06 4.67 2.25
CA LEU A 609 -28.74 3.85 3.43
C LEU A 609 -27.34 4.17 3.95
N LEU A 610 -26.32 4.21 3.09
CA LEU A 610 -24.95 4.58 3.48
C LEU A 610 -24.88 5.99 4.08
N SER A 611 -25.56 6.98 3.48
CA SER A 611 -25.58 8.37 3.97
C SER A 611 -26.24 8.57 5.35
N LYS A 612 -26.86 7.52 5.89
CA LYS A 612 -27.60 7.54 7.17
C LYS A 612 -26.99 6.60 8.22
N GLN A 613 -25.85 5.97 7.94
CA GLN A 613 -25.11 5.23 8.96
C GLN A 613 -24.55 6.21 10.02
N LYS A 614 -24.75 5.89 11.29
CA LYS A 614 -24.19 6.65 12.42
C LYS A 614 -22.71 6.35 12.65
N SER A 615 -22.07 7.21 13.45
CA SER A 615 -20.71 6.98 13.95
C SER A 615 -20.56 5.71 14.80
N ASP A 616 -21.64 5.17 15.39
CA ASP A 616 -21.63 3.86 16.08
C ASP A 616 -21.73 2.66 15.12
N GLY A 617 -21.91 2.88 13.82
CA GLY A 617 -22.08 1.83 12.81
C GLY A 617 -23.53 1.38 12.57
N GLY A 618 -24.49 1.89 13.32
CA GLY A 618 -25.91 1.52 13.21
C GLY A 618 -26.77 2.52 12.46
N TRP A 619 -28.06 2.18 12.29
CA TRP A 619 -29.09 3.02 11.66
C TRP A 619 -30.20 3.43 12.65
N ASN A 620 -31.04 4.39 12.25
CA ASN A 620 -32.12 4.94 13.07
C ASN A 620 -33.43 4.19 12.89
N THR A 621 -34.42 4.54 13.70
CA THR A 621 -35.79 4.01 13.62
C THR A 621 -36.81 5.13 13.59
N ASN A 622 -38.03 4.79 13.20
CA ASN A 622 -39.20 5.65 13.04
C ASN A 622 -40.04 5.79 14.34
N SER A 623 -39.44 5.64 15.52
CA SER A 623 -40.14 5.64 16.81
C SER A 623 -40.02 6.96 17.58
N TRP A 624 -41.14 7.53 18.04
CA TRP A 624 -41.20 8.72 18.90
C TRP A 624 -41.78 8.38 20.29
N PRO A 625 -41.25 8.95 21.39
CA PRO A 625 -40.00 9.72 21.48
C PRO A 625 -38.79 8.84 21.14
N PRO A 626 -37.62 9.44 20.81
CA PRO A 626 -36.39 8.68 20.53
C PRO A 626 -35.79 8.09 21.80
N THR A 627 -36.46 7.06 22.35
CA THR A 627 -35.90 6.19 23.39
C THR A 627 -34.77 5.35 22.80
N ILE A 628 -33.74 5.09 23.61
CA ILE A 628 -32.41 4.69 23.14
C ILE A 628 -32.35 3.19 22.75
N GLY A 629 -33.51 2.57 22.50
CA GLY A 629 -33.71 1.13 22.59
C GLY A 629 -33.98 0.36 21.30
N SER A 630 -34.01 1.01 20.14
CA SER A 630 -34.49 0.42 18.88
C SER A 630 -33.41 0.23 17.80
N MET A 631 -32.16 0.63 18.09
CA MET A 631 -31.12 0.83 17.08
C MET A 631 -30.64 -0.46 16.35
N SER A 632 -30.83 -1.66 16.90
CA SER A 632 -30.30 -2.89 16.28
C SER A 632 -31.23 -3.56 15.27
N SER A 633 -32.56 -3.48 15.41
CA SER A 633 -33.48 -4.18 14.49
C SER A 633 -33.43 -3.59 13.09
N THR A 634 -33.50 -2.25 12.96
CA THR A 634 -33.27 -1.59 11.67
C THR A 634 -31.84 -1.80 11.18
N THR A 635 -30.83 -1.84 12.05
CA THR A 635 -29.45 -2.18 11.64
C THR A 635 -29.40 -3.57 11.00
N ALA A 636 -30.08 -4.57 11.55
CA ALA A 636 -30.12 -5.92 10.98
C ALA A 636 -30.96 -6.02 9.68
N ILE A 637 -32.03 -5.24 9.54
CA ILE A 637 -32.80 -5.13 8.28
C ILE A 637 -31.95 -4.45 7.19
N VAL A 638 -31.24 -3.37 7.52
CA VAL A 638 -30.31 -2.68 6.60
C VAL A 638 -29.13 -3.59 6.23
N MET A 639 -28.60 -4.36 7.18
CA MET A 639 -27.61 -5.41 6.89
C MET A 639 -28.16 -6.44 5.90
N THR A 640 -29.40 -6.91 6.10
CA THR A 640 -30.06 -7.87 5.21
C THR A 640 -30.25 -7.31 3.80
N ALA A 641 -30.56 -6.02 3.66
CA ALA A 641 -30.71 -5.34 2.37
C ALA A 641 -29.38 -5.11 1.63
N LEU A 642 -28.31 -4.84 2.37
CA LEU A 642 -26.98 -4.53 1.84
C LEU A 642 -26.07 -5.76 1.66
N ALA A 643 -26.34 -6.88 2.35
CA ALA A 643 -25.53 -8.10 2.29
C ALA A 643 -25.18 -8.59 0.86
N PRO A 644 -26.08 -8.55 -0.15
CA PRO A 644 -25.74 -8.94 -1.53
C PRO A 644 -24.62 -8.13 -2.18
N TYR A 645 -24.26 -6.98 -1.61
CA TYR A 645 -23.24 -6.05 -2.13
C TYR A 645 -21.93 -6.08 -1.31
N TYR A 646 -21.82 -6.90 -0.25
CA TYR A 646 -20.65 -6.94 0.64
C TYR A 646 -19.32 -7.26 -0.08
N SER A 647 -19.35 -8.13 -1.10
CA SER A 647 -18.18 -8.51 -1.88
C SER A 647 -17.93 -7.62 -3.12
N THR A 648 -18.90 -6.79 -3.50
CA THR A 648 -18.90 -6.04 -4.77
C THR A 648 -18.86 -4.52 -4.61
N ASN A 649 -19.13 -3.99 -3.40
CA ASN A 649 -19.08 -2.56 -3.10
C ASN A 649 -18.30 -2.30 -1.80
N ALA A 650 -17.21 -1.54 -1.89
CA ALA A 650 -16.29 -1.29 -0.78
C ALA A 650 -16.87 -0.39 0.34
N ASP A 651 -17.74 0.56 0.00
CA ASP A 651 -18.42 1.42 0.97
C ASP A 651 -19.44 0.59 1.76
N VAL A 652 -20.20 -0.27 1.07
CA VAL A 652 -21.13 -1.21 1.68
C VAL A 652 -20.40 -2.22 2.57
N LYS A 653 -19.27 -2.77 2.12
CA LYS A 653 -18.43 -3.64 2.97
C LYS A 653 -18.01 -2.92 4.26
N THR A 654 -17.51 -1.69 4.13
CA THR A 654 -17.06 -0.85 5.25
C THR A 654 -18.19 -0.49 6.22
N ALA A 655 -19.40 -0.25 5.70
CA ALA A 655 -20.59 -0.02 6.53
C ALA A 655 -21.02 -1.31 7.27
N LEU A 656 -21.03 -2.45 6.59
CA LEU A 656 -21.43 -3.74 7.16
C LEU A 656 -20.42 -4.26 8.20
N ASP A 657 -19.12 -4.09 7.99
CA ASP A 657 -18.09 -4.44 8.97
C ASP A 657 -18.31 -3.68 10.31
N LYS A 658 -18.62 -2.38 10.25
CA LYS A 658 -18.98 -1.57 11.44
C LYS A 658 -20.28 -2.05 12.09
N ALA A 659 -21.29 -2.42 11.30
CA ALA A 659 -22.57 -2.89 11.81
C ALA A 659 -22.42 -4.22 12.57
N ILE A 660 -21.59 -5.14 12.07
CA ILE A 660 -21.24 -6.39 12.75
C ILE A 660 -20.50 -6.09 14.06
N GLN A 661 -19.54 -5.17 14.05
CA GLN A 661 -18.82 -4.76 15.26
C GLN A 661 -19.74 -4.10 16.31
N LEU A 662 -20.73 -3.31 15.89
CA LEU A 662 -21.75 -2.74 16.78
C LEU A 662 -22.59 -3.83 17.46
N LEU A 663 -22.99 -4.86 16.71
CA LEU A 663 -23.76 -5.98 17.24
C LEU A 663 -22.92 -6.83 18.20
N GLU A 664 -21.67 -7.14 17.87
CA GLU A 664 -20.75 -7.89 18.75
C GLU A 664 -20.55 -7.19 20.11
N ASN A 665 -20.48 -5.85 20.10
CA ASN A 665 -20.37 -5.00 21.28
C ASN A 665 -21.69 -4.81 22.06
N ARG A 666 -22.85 -5.09 21.45
CA ARG A 666 -24.20 -4.99 22.08
C ARG A 666 -24.79 -6.34 22.48
N GLN A 667 -24.06 -7.43 22.27
CA GLN A 667 -24.54 -8.75 22.71
C GLN A 667 -24.44 -8.89 24.22
N THR A 668 -25.55 -9.21 24.87
CA THR A 668 -25.65 -9.31 26.34
C THR A 668 -24.97 -10.58 26.88
N PRO A 669 -24.55 -10.61 28.16
CA PRO A 669 -23.90 -11.77 28.78
C PRO A 669 -24.74 -13.06 28.83
N ASP A 670 -26.02 -12.99 28.48
CA ASP A 670 -26.94 -14.13 28.34
C ASP A 670 -27.02 -14.67 26.90
N GLY A 671 -26.32 -14.07 25.93
CA GLY A 671 -26.31 -14.46 24.51
C GLY A 671 -27.27 -13.68 23.61
N GLY A 672 -28.16 -12.85 24.16
CA GLY A 672 -29.11 -12.03 23.40
C GLY A 672 -28.56 -10.66 23.01
N PHE A 673 -29.44 -9.71 22.68
CA PHE A 673 -29.07 -8.32 22.42
C PHE A 673 -29.97 -7.37 23.19
N ASP A 674 -29.42 -6.28 23.71
CA ASP A 674 -30.18 -5.25 24.44
C ASP A 674 -30.57 -4.03 23.59
N ALA A 675 -31.64 -3.40 24.08
CA ALA A 675 -32.10 -2.08 23.69
C ALA A 675 -31.05 -1.02 24.03
N THR A 676 -30.71 -0.96 25.32
CA THR A 676 -29.83 0.01 25.95
C THR A 676 -28.77 -0.74 26.76
N SER A 677 -27.49 -0.43 26.53
CA SER A 677 -26.35 -1.15 27.10
C SER A 677 -26.51 -1.42 28.61
N ASN A 678 -26.50 -2.70 28.97
CA ASN A 678 -26.76 -3.29 30.30
C ASN A 678 -28.25 -3.49 30.65
N ALA A 679 -29.10 -3.82 29.67
CA ALA A 679 -30.47 -4.31 29.92
C ALA A 679 -30.59 -5.82 29.65
N SER A 680 -31.73 -6.41 30.01
CA SER A 680 -32.06 -7.80 29.66
C SER A 680 -32.26 -7.95 28.15
N SER A 681 -31.91 -9.12 27.60
CA SER A 681 -32.10 -9.44 26.18
C SER A 681 -33.53 -9.21 25.69
N ASN A 682 -33.66 -8.63 24.49
CA ASN A 682 -34.94 -8.41 23.82
C ASN A 682 -35.15 -9.44 22.72
N THR A 683 -36.25 -10.19 22.79
CA THR A 683 -36.59 -11.29 21.86
C THR A 683 -36.65 -10.83 20.40
N SER A 684 -37.38 -9.74 20.12
CA SER A 684 -37.58 -9.21 18.76
C SER A 684 -36.28 -8.69 18.16
N MET A 685 -35.47 -7.97 18.95
CA MET A 685 -34.13 -7.50 18.52
C MET A 685 -33.18 -8.68 18.26
N THR A 686 -33.23 -9.71 19.10
CA THR A 686 -32.44 -10.94 18.94
C THR A 686 -32.83 -11.69 17.67
N ALA A 687 -34.13 -11.79 17.37
CA ALA A 687 -34.64 -12.42 16.17
C ALA A 687 -34.30 -11.64 14.88
N SER A 688 -34.45 -10.30 14.87
CA SER A 688 -33.96 -9.48 13.75
C SER A 688 -32.45 -9.62 13.56
N THR A 689 -31.68 -9.67 14.65
CA THR A 689 -30.21 -9.82 14.57
C THR A 689 -29.81 -11.17 13.99
N ILE A 690 -30.49 -12.26 14.39
CA ILE A 690 -30.32 -13.59 13.77
C ILE A 690 -30.52 -13.53 12.26
N MET A 691 -31.60 -12.88 11.78
CA MET A 691 -31.85 -12.70 10.35
C MET A 691 -30.71 -11.94 9.65
N GLY A 692 -30.25 -10.83 10.23
CA GLY A 692 -29.15 -10.03 9.68
C GLY A 692 -27.81 -10.77 9.63
N LEU A 693 -27.48 -11.55 10.67
CA LEU A 693 -26.26 -12.38 10.70
C LEU A 693 -26.34 -13.51 9.66
N CYS A 694 -27.48 -14.22 9.59
CA CYS A 694 -27.71 -15.26 8.59
C CYS A 694 -27.61 -14.73 7.15
N ALA A 695 -28.13 -13.52 6.89
CA ALA A 695 -27.99 -12.85 5.59
C ALA A 695 -26.54 -12.46 5.26
N MET A 696 -25.73 -12.13 6.27
CA MET A 696 -24.28 -11.91 6.14
C MET A 696 -23.44 -13.20 6.05
N GLY A 697 -24.06 -14.39 6.08
CA GLY A 697 -23.36 -15.67 6.07
C GLY A 697 -22.73 -16.05 7.43
N ILE A 698 -23.10 -15.37 8.51
CA ILE A 698 -22.59 -15.57 9.87
C ILE A 698 -23.54 -16.52 10.61
N ASP A 699 -23.02 -17.62 11.14
CA ASP A 699 -23.78 -18.54 11.98
C ASP A 699 -23.91 -17.99 13.41
N PRO A 700 -25.10 -17.57 13.88
CA PRO A 700 -25.27 -17.02 15.21
C PRO A 700 -24.96 -18.04 16.33
N VAL A 701 -24.99 -19.35 16.05
CA VAL A 701 -24.73 -20.40 17.05
C VAL A 701 -23.24 -20.72 17.19
N THR A 702 -22.44 -20.56 16.13
CA THR A 702 -21.05 -21.06 16.09
C THR A 702 -19.99 -19.99 15.83
N ASP A 703 -20.35 -18.79 15.39
CA ASP A 703 -19.39 -17.67 15.28
C ASP A 703 -19.02 -17.16 16.69
N SER A 704 -17.73 -17.23 17.03
CA SER A 704 -17.24 -16.91 18.38
C SER A 704 -17.45 -15.46 18.81
N ARG A 705 -17.69 -14.53 17.88
CA ARG A 705 -18.10 -13.15 18.21
C ARG A 705 -19.49 -13.12 18.84
N PHE A 706 -20.35 -14.07 18.46
CA PHE A 706 -21.75 -14.15 18.85
C PHE A 706 -22.06 -15.24 19.89
N VAL A 707 -21.04 -15.76 20.59
CA VAL A 707 -21.21 -16.67 21.73
C VAL A 707 -20.63 -16.05 23.00
N LYS A 708 -21.48 -15.65 23.95
CA LYS A 708 -21.04 -15.12 25.26
C LYS A 708 -21.41 -16.13 26.35
N ASN A 709 -20.47 -16.43 27.25
CA ASN A 709 -20.66 -17.34 28.40
C ASN A 709 -21.26 -18.73 28.03
N GLY A 710 -20.99 -19.23 26.81
CA GLY A 710 -21.53 -20.49 26.31
C GLY A 710 -23.00 -20.45 25.87
N LYS A 711 -23.59 -19.25 25.74
CA LYS A 711 -24.93 -19.01 25.20
C LYS A 711 -24.86 -18.20 23.89
N ASN A 712 -25.84 -18.41 23.03
CA ASN A 712 -25.93 -17.74 21.72
C ASN A 712 -27.33 -17.12 21.48
N PRO A 713 -27.53 -16.32 20.42
CA PRO A 713 -28.82 -15.66 20.13
C PRO A 713 -29.98 -16.63 19.91
N VAL A 714 -29.72 -17.81 19.33
CA VAL A 714 -30.75 -18.82 19.07
C VAL A 714 -31.19 -19.49 20.37
N ASP A 715 -30.28 -19.73 21.32
CA ASP A 715 -30.66 -20.17 22.68
C ASP A 715 -31.61 -19.17 23.34
N VAL A 716 -31.31 -17.87 23.25
CA VAL A 716 -32.12 -16.81 23.86
C VAL A 716 -33.49 -16.70 23.18
N LEU A 717 -33.52 -16.71 21.85
CA LEU A 717 -34.78 -16.71 21.09
C LEU A 717 -35.65 -17.92 21.46
N LEU A 718 -35.09 -19.13 21.46
CA LEU A 718 -35.82 -20.35 21.80
C LEU A 718 -36.21 -20.42 23.28
N SER A 719 -35.42 -19.86 24.20
CA SER A 719 -35.80 -19.73 25.62
C SER A 719 -36.96 -18.77 25.84
N SER A 720 -37.26 -17.92 24.85
CA SER A 720 -38.39 -16.98 24.84
C SER A 720 -39.65 -17.58 24.22
N ALA A 721 -39.64 -18.84 23.76
CA ALA A 721 -40.82 -19.48 23.19
C ALA A 721 -41.87 -19.81 24.27
N ALA A 722 -43.15 -19.73 23.90
CA ALA A 722 -44.25 -20.21 24.73
C ALA A 722 -44.17 -21.74 24.93
N SER A 723 -44.53 -22.23 26.11
CA SER A 723 -44.43 -23.67 26.45
C SER A 723 -45.40 -24.56 25.67
N ASP A 724 -46.46 -23.98 25.11
CA ASP A 724 -47.41 -24.61 24.18
C ASP A 724 -47.00 -24.49 22.70
N LYS A 725 -45.87 -23.81 22.41
CA LYS A 725 -45.34 -23.50 21.08
C LYS A 725 -46.21 -22.58 20.21
N THR A 726 -47.16 -21.84 20.79
CA THR A 726 -48.07 -20.94 20.04
C THR A 726 -47.49 -19.55 19.72
N GLY A 727 -46.29 -19.24 20.19
CA GLY A 727 -45.65 -17.94 19.94
C GLY A 727 -44.41 -17.69 20.80
N PHE A 728 -44.03 -16.42 20.89
CA PHE A 728 -42.90 -15.93 21.67
C PHE A 728 -43.36 -14.93 22.74
N MET A 729 -42.70 -15.02 23.89
CA MET A 729 -43.10 -14.35 25.12
C MET A 729 -42.46 -12.97 25.27
N TYR A 730 -43.26 -12.00 25.70
CA TYR A 730 -42.82 -10.68 26.12
C TYR A 730 -43.49 -10.32 27.45
N ASN A 731 -42.70 -9.93 28.46
CA ASN A 731 -43.16 -9.61 29.82
C ASN A 731 -44.14 -10.64 30.45
N GLY A 732 -44.00 -11.92 30.11
CA GLY A 732 -44.81 -13.01 30.65
C GLY A 732 -46.08 -13.37 29.86
N TYR A 733 -46.32 -12.75 28.70
CA TYR A 733 -47.47 -13.04 27.82
C TYR A 733 -47.00 -13.36 26.39
N ASN A 734 -47.77 -14.17 25.65
CA ASN A 734 -47.56 -14.37 24.22
C ASN A 734 -47.98 -13.08 23.49
N ASP A 735 -47.02 -12.38 22.89
CA ASP A 735 -47.22 -11.09 22.22
C ASP A 735 -47.20 -11.27 20.68
N PRO A 736 -48.19 -10.77 19.93
CA PRO A 736 -48.23 -10.93 18.48
C PRO A 736 -47.01 -10.35 17.74
N GLY A 737 -46.52 -9.17 18.14
CA GLY A 737 -45.38 -8.52 17.47
C GLY A 737 -44.05 -9.23 17.72
N THR A 738 -43.86 -9.69 18.96
CA THR A 738 -42.72 -10.53 19.38
C THR A 738 -42.78 -11.90 18.73
N THR A 739 -43.99 -12.46 18.53
CA THR A 739 -44.20 -13.72 17.83
C THR A 739 -43.90 -13.60 16.33
N ALA A 740 -44.33 -12.52 15.67
CA ALA A 740 -43.96 -12.21 14.29
C ALA A 740 -42.43 -12.17 14.13
N ALA A 741 -41.76 -11.28 14.88
CA ALA A 741 -40.30 -11.14 14.81
C ALA A 741 -39.57 -12.46 15.13
N GLY A 742 -40.03 -13.20 16.15
CA GLY A 742 -39.45 -14.49 16.53
C GLY A 742 -39.60 -15.56 15.45
N PHE A 743 -40.75 -15.62 14.76
CA PHE A 743 -40.98 -16.53 13.64
C PHE A 743 -40.07 -16.19 12.45
N THR A 744 -39.90 -14.91 12.12
CA THR A 744 -38.93 -14.44 11.11
C THR A 744 -37.51 -14.90 11.45
N GLY A 745 -37.10 -14.73 12.72
CA GLY A 745 -35.77 -15.11 13.20
C GLY A 745 -35.49 -16.62 13.12
N ILE A 746 -36.40 -17.47 13.60
CA ILE A 746 -36.22 -18.93 13.48
C ILE A 746 -36.28 -19.42 12.03
N THR A 747 -37.08 -18.76 11.18
CA THR A 747 -37.18 -19.07 9.74
C THR A 747 -35.89 -18.71 9.01
N ALA A 748 -35.31 -17.54 9.29
CA ALA A 748 -34.02 -17.14 8.73
C ALA A 748 -32.89 -18.09 9.14
N TYR A 749 -32.82 -18.48 10.43
CA TYR A 749 -31.82 -19.44 10.90
C TYR A 749 -32.02 -20.84 10.31
N LYS A 750 -33.27 -21.33 10.20
CA LYS A 750 -33.59 -22.59 9.50
C LYS A 750 -33.07 -22.58 8.07
N LEU A 751 -33.41 -21.57 7.28
CA LEU A 751 -32.96 -21.45 5.88
C LEU A 751 -31.44 -21.34 5.75
N PHE A 752 -30.78 -20.64 6.68
CA PHE A 752 -29.32 -20.58 6.74
C PHE A 752 -28.69 -21.95 7.01
N LYS A 753 -29.18 -22.72 8.00
CA LYS A 753 -28.66 -24.08 8.30
C LYS A 753 -29.03 -25.12 7.25
N GLU A 754 -30.12 -24.90 6.50
CA GLU A 754 -30.46 -25.66 5.28
C GLU A 754 -29.62 -25.25 4.06
N GLY A 755 -28.72 -24.27 4.17
CA GLY A 755 -27.83 -23.81 3.11
C GLY A 755 -28.49 -22.90 2.05
N LYS A 756 -29.74 -22.48 2.26
CA LYS A 756 -30.53 -21.65 1.33
C LYS A 756 -30.17 -20.15 1.38
N GLY A 757 -29.42 -19.74 2.39
CA GLY A 757 -28.96 -18.38 2.61
C GLY A 757 -30.04 -17.47 3.22
N SER A 758 -30.02 -16.18 2.86
CA SER A 758 -31.01 -15.20 3.31
C SER A 758 -32.44 -15.62 2.95
N MET A 759 -33.40 -15.37 3.84
CA MET A 759 -34.83 -15.61 3.54
C MET A 759 -35.36 -14.76 2.38
N TYR A 760 -34.68 -13.67 2.03
CA TYR A 760 -34.98 -12.85 0.85
C TYR A 760 -34.20 -13.28 -0.41
N ASN A 761 -33.55 -14.45 -0.39
CA ASN A 761 -33.10 -15.13 -1.59
C ASN A 761 -34.26 -15.89 -2.24
N PHE A 762 -34.48 -15.66 -3.53
CA PHE A 762 -35.51 -16.32 -4.35
C PHE A 762 -34.91 -16.96 -5.62
N VAL A 763 -33.59 -16.98 -5.76
CA VAL A 763 -32.93 -17.74 -6.84
C VAL A 763 -33.11 -19.24 -6.53
N PRO A 764 -33.74 -20.04 -7.41
CA PRO A 764 -34.00 -21.45 -7.12
C PRO A 764 -32.72 -22.26 -6.93
N GLN A 765 -32.57 -22.94 -5.79
CA GLN A 765 -31.35 -23.66 -5.41
C GLN A 765 -31.24 -25.09 -5.99
N ASP A 766 -32.10 -25.44 -6.96
CA ASP A 766 -32.10 -26.74 -7.66
C ASP A 766 -31.74 -26.62 -9.15
N ALA A 767 -31.11 -25.51 -9.55
CA ALA A 767 -30.37 -25.48 -10.82
C ALA A 767 -29.12 -26.37 -10.70
N PRO A 768 -28.83 -27.27 -11.66
CA PRO A 768 -27.67 -28.14 -11.59
C PRO A 768 -26.38 -27.31 -11.53
N VAL A 769 -25.47 -27.68 -10.62
CA VAL A 769 -24.21 -26.95 -10.42
C VAL A 769 -23.22 -27.31 -11.53
N THR A 770 -23.39 -26.69 -12.69
CA THR A 770 -22.45 -26.75 -13.80
C THR A 770 -21.14 -26.08 -13.37
N LYS A 771 -20.10 -26.87 -13.12
CA LYS A 771 -18.78 -26.38 -12.71
C LYS A 771 -18.00 -25.81 -13.89
N VAL A 772 -17.14 -24.82 -13.64
CA VAL A 772 -16.22 -24.29 -14.64
C VAL A 772 -15.20 -25.37 -15.02
N THR A 773 -15.28 -25.84 -16.26
CA THR A 773 -14.37 -26.86 -16.82
C THR A 773 -13.08 -26.24 -17.35
N LYS A 774 -13.18 -25.00 -17.86
CA LYS A 774 -12.10 -24.22 -18.47
C LYS A 774 -12.35 -22.72 -18.27
N ILE A 775 -11.29 -21.95 -18.18
CA ILE A 775 -11.28 -20.49 -18.31
C ILE A 775 -10.30 -20.14 -19.45
N ASP A 776 -10.65 -19.16 -20.27
CA ASP A 776 -9.81 -18.55 -21.31
C ASP A 776 -9.74 -17.03 -21.07
N LEU A 777 -8.71 -16.39 -21.62
CA LEU A 777 -8.65 -14.92 -21.74
C LEU A 777 -8.75 -14.53 -23.23
N ASP A 778 -9.37 -13.38 -23.49
CA ASP A 778 -9.46 -12.78 -24.82
C ASP A 778 -8.10 -12.41 -25.42
N LYS A 779 -7.07 -12.29 -24.58
CA LYS A 779 -5.67 -12.04 -24.95
C LYS A 779 -4.74 -12.94 -24.12
N THR A 780 -3.81 -13.62 -24.78
CA THR A 780 -2.67 -14.33 -24.13
C THR A 780 -1.45 -13.42 -23.97
N SER A 781 -1.40 -12.32 -24.72
CA SER A 781 -0.49 -11.20 -24.50
C SER A 781 -1.16 -9.89 -24.84
N ALA A 782 -0.81 -8.83 -24.12
CA ALA A 782 -1.27 -7.47 -24.38
C ALA A 782 -0.11 -6.49 -24.25
N SER A 783 -0.26 -5.32 -24.86
CA SER A 783 0.61 -4.18 -24.58
C SER A 783 -0.23 -3.00 -24.10
N VAL A 784 0.34 -2.21 -23.20
CA VAL A 784 -0.30 -1.03 -22.60
C VAL A 784 0.77 0.01 -22.35
N GLU A 785 0.48 1.28 -22.62
CA GLU A 785 1.41 2.34 -22.26
C GLU A 785 1.39 2.59 -20.74
N LYS A 786 2.52 3.04 -20.19
CA LYS A 786 2.61 3.47 -18.80
C LYS A 786 1.61 4.59 -18.50
N GLY A 787 0.83 4.44 -17.43
CA GLY A 787 -0.31 5.29 -17.08
C GLY A 787 -1.61 4.96 -17.80
N SER A 788 -1.57 4.21 -18.92
CA SER A 788 -2.75 3.72 -19.63
C SER A 788 -3.25 2.39 -19.06
N THR A 789 -4.46 2.00 -19.48
CA THR A 789 -5.11 0.74 -19.04
C THR A 789 -5.57 -0.10 -20.22
N VAL A 790 -5.35 -1.42 -20.15
CA VAL A 790 -5.88 -2.41 -21.11
C VAL A 790 -6.86 -3.35 -20.39
N GLN A 791 -8.03 -3.57 -21.00
CA GLN A 791 -8.98 -4.56 -20.49
C GLN A 791 -8.53 -5.97 -20.90
N LEU A 792 -8.50 -6.90 -19.95
CA LEU A 792 -8.58 -8.34 -20.23
C LEU A 792 -10.00 -8.80 -19.95
N THR A 793 -10.52 -9.68 -20.80
CA THR A 793 -11.85 -10.28 -20.65
C THR A 793 -11.69 -11.78 -20.55
N ALA A 794 -12.15 -12.36 -19.44
CA ALA A 794 -12.13 -13.80 -19.24
C ALA A 794 -13.46 -14.43 -19.66
N THR A 795 -13.39 -15.57 -20.35
CA THR A 795 -14.56 -16.41 -20.66
C THR A 795 -14.43 -17.73 -19.91
N VAL A 796 -15.53 -18.15 -19.26
CA VAL A 796 -15.60 -19.44 -18.56
C VAL A 796 -16.48 -20.41 -19.34
N ALA A 797 -16.07 -21.67 -19.39
CA ALA A 797 -16.75 -22.72 -20.13
C ALA A 797 -17.13 -23.90 -19.21
N PRO A 798 -18.34 -24.49 -19.37
CA PRO A 798 -19.38 -24.07 -20.31
C PRO A 798 -20.07 -22.76 -19.89
N GLU A 799 -20.81 -22.13 -20.80
CA GLU A 799 -21.38 -20.80 -20.58
C GLU A 799 -22.52 -20.80 -19.54
N ASP A 800 -23.13 -21.94 -19.23
CA ASP A 800 -24.12 -22.10 -18.16
C ASP A 800 -23.50 -22.28 -16.76
N ALA A 801 -22.17 -22.21 -16.63
CA ALA A 801 -21.48 -22.44 -15.35
C ALA A 801 -22.03 -21.58 -14.20
N THR A 802 -22.36 -22.24 -13.09
CA THR A 802 -23.19 -21.69 -12.00
C THR A 802 -22.48 -20.66 -11.14
N ASN A 803 -21.16 -20.82 -10.94
CA ASN A 803 -20.30 -19.75 -10.44
C ASN A 803 -19.31 -19.37 -11.55
N LYS A 804 -19.30 -18.09 -11.92
CA LYS A 804 -18.39 -17.49 -12.93
C LYS A 804 -17.39 -16.52 -12.32
N ASN A 805 -17.42 -16.32 -11.01
CA ASN A 805 -16.55 -15.40 -10.29
C ASN A 805 -15.09 -15.85 -10.38
N MET A 806 -14.20 -14.87 -10.40
CA MET A 806 -12.77 -15.11 -10.52
C MET A 806 -11.98 -14.03 -9.79
N LYS A 807 -10.82 -14.42 -9.30
CA LYS A 807 -9.82 -13.56 -8.69
C LYS A 807 -8.73 -13.26 -9.70
N TRP A 808 -8.42 -11.97 -9.86
CA TRP A 808 -7.31 -11.49 -10.68
C TRP A 808 -6.07 -11.23 -9.82
N THR A 809 -4.89 -11.53 -10.36
CA THR A 809 -3.59 -11.25 -9.73
C THR A 809 -2.55 -10.82 -10.78
N SER A 810 -1.51 -10.12 -10.33
CA SER A 810 -0.31 -9.81 -11.11
C SER A 810 0.91 -10.43 -10.42
N ASP A 811 1.87 -10.96 -11.19
CA ASP A 811 3.15 -11.42 -10.66
C ASP A 811 4.09 -10.27 -10.24
N LYS A 812 3.84 -9.06 -10.75
CA LYS A 812 4.66 -7.84 -10.57
C LYS A 812 3.73 -6.62 -10.57
N THR A 813 3.09 -6.37 -9.44
CA THR A 813 2.19 -5.22 -9.20
C THR A 813 2.79 -3.90 -9.67
N ASP A 814 4.09 -3.72 -9.44
CA ASP A 814 4.83 -2.47 -9.66
C ASP A 814 5.12 -2.21 -11.14
N ILE A 815 5.02 -3.24 -11.98
CA ILE A 815 5.07 -3.13 -13.45
C ILE A 815 3.65 -2.98 -13.98
N ALA A 816 2.72 -3.85 -13.59
CA ALA A 816 1.31 -3.72 -13.94
C ALA A 816 0.39 -4.20 -12.81
N ALA A 817 -0.57 -3.37 -12.44
CA ALA A 817 -1.64 -3.71 -11.50
C ALA A 817 -2.90 -4.16 -12.24
N VAL A 818 -3.72 -5.01 -11.63
CA VAL A 818 -5.00 -5.48 -12.18
C VAL A 818 -6.11 -5.37 -11.15
N ASP A 819 -7.29 -4.92 -11.54
CA ASP A 819 -8.47 -4.85 -10.67
C ASP A 819 -9.34 -6.13 -10.74
N ASN A 820 -10.41 -6.17 -9.96
CA ASN A 820 -11.33 -7.32 -9.90
C ASN A 820 -12.15 -7.55 -11.19
N THR A 821 -12.11 -6.62 -12.16
CA THR A 821 -12.77 -6.76 -13.47
C THR A 821 -11.82 -7.31 -14.56
N GLY A 822 -10.52 -7.41 -14.28
CA GLY A 822 -9.50 -7.75 -15.29
C GLY A 822 -8.96 -6.54 -16.04
N LYS A 823 -9.23 -5.32 -15.57
CA LYS A 823 -8.63 -4.11 -16.14
C LYS A 823 -7.21 -3.95 -15.60
N VAL A 824 -6.24 -3.90 -16.50
CA VAL A 824 -4.81 -3.84 -16.19
C VAL A 824 -4.27 -2.44 -16.44
N THR A 825 -3.61 -1.85 -15.44
CA THR A 825 -2.95 -0.54 -15.52
C THR A 825 -1.44 -0.73 -15.60
N GLY A 826 -0.79 -0.16 -16.61
CA GLY A 826 0.67 -0.16 -16.72
C GLY A 826 1.30 0.89 -15.80
N LEU A 827 2.19 0.50 -14.89
CA LEU A 827 2.80 1.40 -13.89
C LEU A 827 4.28 1.70 -14.19
N ALA A 828 5.03 0.72 -14.67
CA ALA A 828 6.44 0.86 -15.06
C ALA A 828 6.78 0.00 -16.29
N ALA A 829 7.72 0.45 -17.11
CA ALA A 829 8.12 -0.26 -18.33
C ALA A 829 8.69 -1.66 -18.02
N GLY A 830 8.19 -2.68 -18.72
CA GLY A 830 8.59 -4.07 -18.47
C GLY A 830 7.48 -5.07 -18.79
N THR A 831 7.59 -6.30 -18.29
CA THR A 831 6.60 -7.36 -18.50
C THR A 831 6.10 -7.95 -17.19
N ALA A 832 4.78 -8.07 -17.06
CA ALA A 832 4.09 -8.70 -15.93
C ALA A 832 3.13 -9.78 -16.44
N THR A 833 2.90 -10.81 -15.64
CA THR A 833 1.95 -11.90 -15.91
C THR A 833 0.69 -11.66 -15.11
N ILE A 834 -0.40 -11.36 -15.81
CA ILE A 834 -1.73 -11.20 -15.22
C ILE A 834 -2.47 -12.54 -15.27
N THR A 835 -3.03 -12.98 -14.15
CA THR A 835 -3.70 -14.30 -14.03
C THR A 835 -5.12 -14.14 -13.51
N ALA A 836 -6.08 -14.74 -14.21
CA ALA A 836 -7.44 -14.96 -13.71
C ALA A 836 -7.54 -16.39 -13.16
N THR A 837 -8.10 -16.52 -11.96
CA THR A 837 -8.30 -17.80 -11.24
C THR A 837 -9.76 -17.92 -10.83
N THR A 838 -10.43 -19.05 -11.07
CA THR A 838 -11.82 -19.25 -10.60
C THR A 838 -11.91 -19.17 -9.07
N GLU A 839 -13.04 -18.72 -8.54
CA GLU A 839 -13.24 -18.53 -7.09
C GLU A 839 -13.06 -19.82 -6.26
N ASP A 840 -13.30 -20.99 -6.86
CA ASP A 840 -13.02 -22.31 -6.27
C ASP A 840 -11.53 -22.75 -6.33
N GLY A 841 -10.65 -21.92 -6.91
CA GLY A 841 -9.24 -22.21 -7.12
C GLY A 841 -8.93 -23.27 -8.20
N GLY A 842 -9.96 -23.84 -8.85
CA GLY A 842 -9.84 -25.03 -9.68
C GLY A 842 -9.31 -24.81 -11.11
N LYS A 843 -9.33 -23.57 -11.62
CA LYS A 843 -8.95 -23.22 -13.01
C LYS A 843 -8.24 -21.88 -13.08
N THR A 844 -7.27 -21.76 -13.98
CA THR A 844 -6.53 -20.52 -14.25
C THR A 844 -6.33 -20.26 -15.74
N ALA A 845 -6.23 -18.99 -16.12
CA ALA A 845 -5.72 -18.54 -17.41
C ALA A 845 -4.92 -17.25 -17.21
N SER A 846 -3.92 -17.00 -18.07
CA SER A 846 -2.99 -15.88 -17.89
C SER A 846 -2.63 -15.16 -19.20
N CYS A 847 -2.24 -13.90 -19.05
CA CYS A 847 -1.86 -12.99 -20.12
C CYS A 847 -0.55 -12.28 -19.75
N THR A 848 0.42 -12.29 -20.66
CA THR A 848 1.66 -11.49 -20.50
C THR A 848 1.39 -10.06 -20.96
N VAL A 849 1.37 -9.11 -20.02
CA VAL A 849 1.19 -7.69 -20.29
C VAL A 849 2.55 -7.00 -20.39
N THR A 850 2.82 -6.40 -21.54
CA THR A 850 4.04 -5.62 -21.81
C THR A 850 3.74 -4.14 -21.68
N VAL A 851 4.30 -3.51 -20.66
CA VAL A 851 4.16 -2.07 -20.43
C VAL A 851 5.23 -1.33 -21.21
N THR A 852 4.81 -0.48 -22.15
CA THR A 852 5.69 0.39 -22.94
C THR A 852 5.72 1.80 -22.36
N ASP A 853 6.84 2.50 -22.50
CA ASP A 853 6.99 3.90 -22.10
C ASP A 853 7.40 4.71 -23.33
N ASN A 854 6.40 5.18 -24.07
CA ASN A 854 6.56 5.89 -25.34
C ASN A 854 6.89 7.39 -25.16
N SER A 855 7.22 7.83 -23.94
CA SER A 855 7.58 9.22 -23.60
C SER A 855 8.90 9.73 -24.19
N LYS A 856 9.48 9.02 -25.17
CA LYS A 856 10.73 9.37 -25.87
C LYS A 856 10.61 9.18 -27.38
N GLU A 857 9.70 9.93 -28.01
CA GLU A 857 9.83 10.24 -29.43
C GLU A 857 11.16 10.97 -29.67
N ASP A 858 12.06 10.30 -30.39
CA ASP A 858 13.35 10.86 -30.78
C ASP A 858 13.16 11.75 -32.02
N LYS A 859 12.84 13.03 -31.78
CA LYS A 859 12.52 14.03 -32.83
C LYS A 859 13.74 14.53 -33.63
N SER A 860 14.85 13.79 -33.57
CA SER A 860 16.06 13.99 -34.37
C SER A 860 15.78 13.99 -35.88
N MET A 861 14.84 13.17 -36.34
CA MET A 861 14.39 13.13 -37.74
C MET A 861 12.88 13.35 -37.81
N GLN A 862 12.42 14.17 -38.76
CA GLN A 862 11.01 14.57 -38.87
C GLN A 862 10.55 14.53 -40.34
N ILE A 863 9.42 13.89 -40.62
CA ILE A 863 8.74 14.04 -41.91
C ILE A 863 8.11 15.44 -41.98
N THR A 864 8.49 16.23 -42.98
CA THR A 864 7.96 17.59 -43.20
C THR A 864 6.93 17.63 -44.33
N THR A 865 6.88 16.63 -45.20
CA THR A 865 5.82 16.50 -46.21
C THR A 865 5.55 15.03 -46.57
N ASP A 866 4.32 14.60 -46.31
CA ASP A 866 3.77 13.29 -46.72
C ASP A 866 2.97 13.48 -48.01
N LEU A 867 3.62 13.28 -49.16
CA LEU A 867 2.99 13.36 -50.48
C LEU A 867 2.21 12.08 -50.85
N ALA A 868 2.16 11.09 -49.95
CA ALA A 868 1.47 9.82 -50.17
C ALA A 868 0.04 9.82 -49.61
N LYS A 869 -0.23 10.55 -48.52
CA LYS A 869 -1.58 10.64 -47.93
C LYS A 869 -2.62 11.17 -48.92
N GLY A 870 -3.57 10.30 -49.29
CA GLY A 870 -4.69 10.62 -50.18
C GLY A 870 -4.43 10.39 -51.67
N THR A 871 -3.20 10.03 -52.08
CA THR A 871 -2.96 9.53 -53.45
C THR A 871 -3.47 8.10 -53.63
N THR A 872 -3.84 7.74 -54.86
CA THR A 872 -4.27 6.38 -55.23
C THR A 872 -3.72 6.06 -56.61
N PHE A 873 -2.81 5.10 -56.67
CA PHE A 873 -2.13 4.73 -57.91
C PHE A 873 -2.97 3.77 -58.75
N LYS A 874 -2.73 3.78 -60.06
CA LYS A 874 -3.42 2.88 -61.01
C LYS A 874 -2.66 1.57 -61.26
N LEU A 875 -3.37 0.45 -61.32
CA LEU A 875 -2.80 -0.85 -61.72
C LEU A 875 -2.12 -0.76 -63.10
N GLY A 876 -0.99 -1.45 -63.25
CA GLY A 876 -0.14 -1.46 -64.45
C GLY A 876 0.77 -0.26 -64.64
N ASN A 877 0.64 0.81 -63.85
CA ASN A 877 1.57 1.95 -63.86
C ASN A 877 2.75 1.74 -62.89
N ASP A 878 3.81 2.53 -63.06
CA ASP A 878 4.89 2.64 -62.07
C ASP A 878 4.48 3.62 -60.97
N ALA A 879 4.40 3.16 -59.72
CA ALA A 879 4.12 4.01 -58.56
C ALA A 879 5.42 4.65 -58.05
N LYS A 880 5.51 5.98 -58.15
CA LYS A 880 6.62 6.79 -57.64
C LYS A 880 6.17 7.57 -56.41
N ILE A 881 6.81 7.32 -55.27
CA ILE A 881 6.47 7.92 -53.97
C ILE A 881 7.70 8.65 -53.45
N SER A 882 7.50 9.89 -53.00
CA SER A 882 8.55 10.73 -52.42
C SER A 882 8.08 11.24 -51.06
N ILE A 883 8.93 11.13 -50.04
CA ILE A 883 8.64 11.65 -48.68
C ILE A 883 9.80 12.58 -48.29
N ASN A 884 9.48 13.81 -47.86
CA ASN A 884 10.50 14.73 -47.40
C ASN A 884 10.79 14.51 -45.91
N VAL A 885 12.04 14.23 -45.60
CA VAL A 885 12.55 14.05 -44.23
C VAL A 885 13.53 15.18 -43.94
N LYS A 886 13.37 15.80 -42.78
CA LYS A 886 14.29 16.80 -42.24
C LYS A 886 15.09 16.22 -41.08
N ASN A 887 16.37 16.52 -41.04
CA ASN A 887 17.23 16.26 -39.89
C ASN A 887 17.21 17.48 -38.95
N ASN A 888 16.65 17.29 -37.75
CA ASN A 888 16.64 18.25 -36.64
C ASN A 888 17.69 17.91 -35.56
N SER A 889 18.49 16.86 -35.75
CA SER A 889 19.51 16.42 -34.80
C SER A 889 20.79 17.27 -34.87
N THR A 890 21.74 16.99 -33.96
CA THR A 890 23.03 17.69 -33.88
C THR A 890 24.12 17.11 -34.80
N GLU A 891 23.85 16.04 -35.55
CA GLU A 891 24.82 15.41 -36.46
C GLU A 891 24.18 15.00 -37.81
N THR A 892 24.99 14.60 -38.79
CA THR A 892 24.45 14.13 -40.09
C THR A 892 23.90 12.72 -39.92
N GLN A 893 22.60 12.54 -40.08
CA GLN A 893 21.95 11.23 -40.01
C GLN A 893 21.56 10.72 -41.39
N GLU A 894 21.51 9.40 -41.56
CA GLU A 894 20.81 8.78 -42.68
C GLU A 894 19.29 8.89 -42.48
N ALA A 895 18.54 8.73 -43.57
CA ALA A 895 17.15 8.27 -43.52
C ALA A 895 16.88 7.31 -44.68
N SER A 896 16.04 6.30 -44.45
CA SER A 896 15.72 5.21 -45.38
C SER A 896 14.21 5.04 -45.54
N LEU A 897 13.71 5.27 -46.76
CA LEU A 897 12.33 4.97 -47.17
C LEU A 897 12.26 3.53 -47.68
N ILE A 898 11.36 2.74 -47.12
CA ILE A 898 10.98 1.42 -47.62
C ILE A 898 9.57 1.51 -48.21
N LEU A 899 9.38 1.01 -49.43
CA LEU A 899 8.07 0.79 -50.05
C LEU A 899 7.85 -0.71 -50.23
N SER A 900 6.73 -1.26 -49.78
CA SER A 900 6.40 -2.69 -49.88
C SER A 900 5.00 -2.92 -50.44
N LEU A 901 4.89 -3.73 -51.49
CA LEU A 901 3.64 -4.12 -52.13
C LEU A 901 3.07 -5.38 -51.45
N PHE A 902 1.81 -5.33 -51.05
CA PHE A 902 1.06 -6.45 -50.48
C PHE A 902 -0.19 -6.76 -51.31
N ASN A 903 -0.50 -8.05 -51.52
CA ASN A 903 -1.85 -8.45 -51.91
C ASN A 903 -2.76 -8.33 -50.70
N LYS A 904 -3.93 -7.70 -50.86
CA LYS A 904 -4.85 -7.41 -49.75
C LYS A 904 -5.67 -8.64 -49.34
N ASP A 905 -6.00 -9.52 -50.29
CA ASP A 905 -6.92 -10.65 -50.08
C ASP A 905 -6.35 -11.72 -49.14
N ASN A 906 -5.02 -11.83 -49.05
CA ASN A 906 -4.29 -12.77 -48.20
C ASN A 906 -3.16 -12.13 -47.37
N ASN A 907 -3.06 -10.79 -47.37
CA ASN A 907 -2.02 -10.01 -46.69
C ASN A 907 -0.57 -10.43 -47.03
N LYS A 908 -0.34 -11.05 -48.20
CA LYS A 908 0.98 -11.57 -48.59
C LYS A 908 1.84 -10.49 -49.23
N PHE A 909 3.07 -10.38 -48.72
CA PHE A 909 4.13 -9.58 -49.32
C PHE A 909 4.48 -10.06 -50.74
N ILE A 910 4.63 -9.11 -51.67
CA ILE A 910 4.90 -9.35 -53.09
C ILE A 910 6.30 -8.88 -53.48
N SER A 911 6.65 -7.63 -53.17
CA SER A 911 7.93 -7.01 -53.49
C SER A 911 8.19 -5.76 -52.65
N CYS A 912 9.44 -5.33 -52.55
CA CYS A 912 9.80 -4.04 -51.97
C CYS A 912 10.85 -3.31 -52.83
N VAL A 913 10.96 -2.00 -52.59
CA VAL A 913 12.08 -1.15 -53.02
C VAL A 913 12.48 -0.24 -51.85
N SER A 914 13.72 0.21 -51.83
CA SER A 914 14.23 1.15 -50.82
C SER A 914 14.96 2.33 -51.45
N ALA A 915 14.96 3.47 -50.75
CA ALA A 915 15.73 4.65 -51.10
C ALA A 915 16.30 5.26 -49.81
N HIS A 916 17.61 5.44 -49.74
CA HIS A 916 18.33 5.90 -48.55
C HIS A 916 19.20 7.12 -48.88
N LYS A 917 19.43 8.00 -47.91
CA LYS A 917 20.20 9.24 -48.10
C LYS A 917 20.71 9.80 -46.76
N ASN A 918 21.95 10.27 -46.74
CA ASN A 918 22.48 11.07 -45.64
C ASN A 918 21.97 12.52 -45.75
N ILE A 919 21.46 13.05 -44.65
CA ILE A 919 20.81 14.36 -44.54
C ILE A 919 21.61 15.19 -43.51
N PRO A 920 22.27 16.30 -43.91
CA PRO A 920 23.03 17.15 -42.99
C PRO A 920 22.17 17.77 -41.89
N VAL A 921 22.84 18.29 -40.85
CA VAL A 921 22.19 18.99 -39.72
C VAL A 921 21.35 20.16 -40.21
N GLY A 922 20.05 20.14 -39.89
CA GLY A 922 19.09 21.18 -40.26
C GLY A 922 18.50 21.05 -41.68
N ASP A 923 19.09 20.22 -42.53
CA ASP A 923 18.67 20.06 -43.94
C ASP A 923 17.43 19.15 -44.10
N SER A 924 16.76 19.31 -45.23
CA SER A 924 15.61 18.54 -45.69
C SER A 924 15.92 17.81 -46.99
N ALA A 925 15.49 16.57 -47.15
CA ALA A 925 15.68 15.81 -48.37
C ALA A 925 14.51 14.88 -48.71
N ASP A 926 14.18 14.81 -49.99
CA ASP A 926 13.23 13.82 -50.52
C ASP A 926 13.89 12.43 -50.61
N LEU A 927 13.30 11.46 -49.93
CA LEU A 927 13.53 10.04 -50.16
C LEU A 927 12.53 9.58 -51.22
N THR A 928 13.01 9.13 -52.37
CA THR A 928 12.16 8.81 -53.53
C THR A 928 12.29 7.33 -53.90
N GLY A 929 11.23 6.55 -53.66
CA GLY A 929 11.11 5.18 -54.15
C GLY A 929 10.28 5.11 -55.44
N SER A 930 10.45 4.05 -56.22
CA SER A 930 9.61 3.77 -57.40
C SER A 930 9.48 2.27 -57.63
N MET A 931 8.26 1.77 -57.80
CA MET A 931 7.98 0.34 -57.98
C MET A 931 6.90 0.09 -59.04
N LYS A 932 7.04 -1.01 -59.79
CA LYS A 932 6.06 -1.41 -60.82
C LYS A 932 4.85 -2.05 -60.16
N LEU A 933 3.63 -1.62 -60.54
CA LEU A 933 2.40 -2.23 -60.05
C LEU A 933 1.92 -3.38 -60.97
N PRO A 934 1.33 -4.46 -60.40
CA PRO A 934 0.65 -5.48 -61.19
C PRO A 934 -0.46 -4.88 -62.05
N THR A 935 -0.78 -5.55 -63.17
CA THR A 935 -1.83 -5.10 -64.11
C THR A 935 -3.25 -5.50 -63.71
N GLN A 936 -3.40 -6.46 -62.79
CA GLN A 936 -4.68 -6.98 -62.28
C GLN A 936 -4.52 -7.48 -60.84
N GLY A 937 -5.53 -7.26 -59.98
CA GLY A 937 -5.62 -7.80 -58.62
C GLY A 937 -5.71 -6.75 -57.51
N ASN A 938 -6.03 -7.17 -56.29
CA ASN A 938 -6.27 -6.28 -55.15
C ASN A 938 -4.99 -6.07 -54.32
N TYR A 939 -4.43 -4.85 -54.34
CA TYR A 939 -3.13 -4.55 -53.73
C TYR A 939 -3.11 -3.22 -52.97
N GLU A 940 -2.13 -3.08 -52.08
CA GLU A 940 -1.74 -1.82 -51.44
C GLU A 940 -0.23 -1.71 -51.34
N ILE A 941 0.27 -0.47 -51.33
CA ILE A 941 1.66 -0.16 -50.97
C ILE A 941 1.66 0.23 -49.50
N ARG A 942 2.61 -0.29 -48.72
CA ARG A 942 2.92 0.19 -47.37
C ARG A 942 4.28 0.88 -47.41
N ALA A 943 4.32 2.13 -46.99
CA ALA A 943 5.51 2.98 -46.95
C ALA A 943 5.91 3.28 -45.49
N PHE A 944 7.22 3.28 -45.23
CA PHE A 944 7.80 3.43 -43.89
C PHE A 944 9.14 4.18 -44.00
N VAL A 945 9.47 5.03 -43.02
CA VAL A 945 10.79 5.69 -42.93
C VAL A 945 11.53 5.25 -41.67
N TRP A 946 12.78 4.83 -41.83
CA TRP A 946 13.71 4.42 -40.76
C TRP A 946 14.96 5.31 -40.73
N ASN A 947 15.68 5.36 -39.60
CA ASN A 947 16.94 6.11 -39.49
C ASN A 947 18.02 5.57 -40.44
N ASN A 948 18.31 4.28 -40.40
CA ASN A 948 19.20 3.62 -41.36
C ASN A 948 18.77 2.15 -41.54
N LEU A 949 19.46 1.43 -42.43
CA LEU A 949 19.14 0.03 -42.75
C LEU A 949 19.73 -0.99 -41.76
N ASP A 950 20.59 -0.58 -40.82
CA ASP A 950 21.24 -1.47 -39.85
C ASP A 950 20.53 -1.48 -38.48
N ASP A 951 20.14 -0.31 -37.96
CA ASP A 951 19.36 -0.12 -36.73
C ASP A 951 17.85 -0.32 -36.95
N MET A 952 17.35 0.03 -38.14
CA MET A 952 15.93 -0.03 -38.52
C MET A 952 14.96 0.69 -37.55
N LYS A 953 15.40 1.76 -36.88
CA LYS A 953 14.58 2.51 -35.92
C LYS A 953 13.52 3.34 -36.66
N PRO A 954 12.22 3.22 -36.32
CA PRO A 954 11.16 3.95 -37.00
C PRO A 954 11.22 5.47 -36.77
N ILE A 955 11.18 6.22 -37.87
CA ILE A 955 10.91 7.66 -37.92
C ILE A 955 9.42 7.91 -38.25
N SER A 956 8.73 6.95 -38.87
CA SER A 956 7.32 7.07 -39.23
C SER A 956 6.49 5.84 -38.86
N ASP A 957 5.20 6.10 -38.68
CA ASP A 957 4.14 5.09 -38.82
C ASP A 957 4.10 4.46 -40.22
N VAL A 958 3.29 3.40 -40.33
CA VAL A 958 2.93 2.74 -41.58
C VAL A 958 1.99 3.62 -42.41
N ILE A 959 2.47 4.11 -43.55
CA ILE A 959 1.63 4.83 -44.52
C ILE A 959 1.11 3.82 -45.55
N THR A 960 -0.15 3.40 -45.40
CA THR A 960 -0.83 2.50 -46.35
C THR A 960 -1.49 3.30 -47.49
N ILE A 961 -1.13 2.98 -48.73
CA ILE A 961 -1.53 3.68 -49.94
C ILE A 961 -2.35 2.70 -50.81
N PRO A 962 -3.61 3.02 -51.13
CA PRO A 962 -4.46 2.15 -51.96
C PRO A 962 -4.06 2.20 -53.45
N ILE A 963 -4.39 1.12 -54.16
CA ILE A 963 -4.26 0.99 -55.61
C ILE A 963 -5.65 0.67 -56.17
N SER A 964 -6.01 1.24 -57.32
CA SER A 964 -7.32 0.99 -57.98
C SER A 964 -7.24 1.01 -59.52
N ASP A 965 -8.29 0.58 -60.21
CA ASP A 965 -8.40 0.70 -61.67
C ASP A 965 -8.60 2.15 -62.17
N THR A 966 -8.96 3.05 -61.26
CA THR A 966 -9.41 4.43 -61.52
C THR A 966 -8.49 5.52 -60.97
N GLY A 967 -7.31 5.14 -60.43
CA GLY A 967 -6.29 6.06 -59.95
C GLY A 967 -5.79 7.06 -61.02
N LYS A 968 -5.20 8.17 -60.54
CA LYS A 968 -4.57 9.21 -61.37
C LYS A 968 -3.06 8.98 -61.50
#